data_AF-A0A409VBF1-F1
#
_entry.id   AF-A0A409VBF1-F1
#
_cell.length_a   1.000
_cell.length_b   1.000
_cell.length_c   1.000
_cell.angle_alpha   90.00
_cell.angle_beta   90.00
_cell.angle_gamma   90.00
#
_symmetry.space_group_name_H-M   'P 1'
#
loop_
_entity.id
_entity.type
_entity.pdbx_description
1 polymer ?
#
loop_
_entity_poly.entity_id
_entity_poly.type
_entity_poly.pdbx_seq_one_letter_code
_entity_poly.pdbx_strand_id
1 'polypeptide(L)'
;MMFMGRTQFIAAVAPIALASIQPSTFTAPGAFPTSAFSTYYNSPTATSAQPQPVVSDPVLHTIFPHALTDPNKIPTNNTVDPHPLPPVASSSQIFKLALGQLRSIATNPFFINNTCATCQASLEIAKFVALASPSHGPDFLIQFCDTFKLSTTCNVTYGQFSGIGSVLTQVVANADVGGYDGQALCQNFFNMCPAPPTLPLKLDDWFAKPKPNPLPRPKKPSGQRMKVLHLSDFHIDPRYSTGAESNCTTGLCCRSNNHNNLSPHKVLEPAPRYGAYLCDTPISLAMAALEAIPALTGTQGNGFAFTLYTGDLVSHDPDNQLGRAYIEYTETILYDLFRQRLGSGPVYPALGNHDSYNQAQDAPHSLGGELADQFSWNYDHVAALWQYENWLPESAVDSARAHYSAYMVRRVDGLRIITLNTDFWYKANYFNYINMTDPDTSGMLRFLTDELQDAEDAGDRVWILGHVLTGWDGTNPLRNPTNLFYQIVDRFSPHVIANIFFGHTHEDQINIFYANNATHQTAENAVANSWIAPSITPLTNLNSGFRVYEVDSATFDILDAHTWKADVDSFPALDSQSRFGPTYSYEYNTRETYGASITGWGPNDPLNATWWHRVTEAMYANSTLVSIFNTFQGKSSEKSRMQDHRLLPPEIWLEIFDWATYNPNIASDEYTPFQLVPIGREADTNLRVRATLCLVCRDWRTWATQSLYRDIQIKYDANGLHKTLSRGESAGKRYGDMVRRVVLPYHSTVPRPYTPLKSIEILGLCSSLHTLHRPLDYSAGNLRFDHEAAGISLPSLQRLEWWHHNEAERSGGINSLSAVLRGAPNLRYLFIGGVMGTGYTGRYSDLILLPNLCIFRLHIRSGLLLRQIITRWTLPSLTHLILDTPPVRDGLEDIWEKFGSQLEVVEFGRHVRFYMNDDLSPCLNGCPNLRELNFYLLFTSAPRTIEVHQNLSAVGLHAHMNDMLSTGDSLWGLIETHFDVLCSTEFPALRRITLYGTWRSILGHRRFNPIQNKLWQSGRTLMLPDQTSL
;
A
#
# COMPACT_ATOMS: atom_id res chain seq x y z
N MET A 1 32.72 -19.25 83.17
CA MET A 1 33.74 -18.29 82.70
C MET A 1 34.50 -18.97 81.55
N MET A 2 34.48 -18.34 80.37
CA MET A 2 35.32 -18.57 79.16
C MET A 2 35.33 -19.90 78.37
N PHE A 3 34.76 -19.80 77.16
CA PHE A 3 35.24 -20.15 75.80
C PHE A 3 36.18 -21.34 75.49
N MET A 4 35.71 -22.21 74.57
CA MET A 4 36.24 -22.56 73.22
C MET A 4 35.68 -23.95 72.83
N GLY A 5 35.32 -24.34 71.62
CA GLY A 5 35.01 -23.72 70.32
C GLY A 5 34.23 -24.79 69.52
N ARG A 6 33.27 -24.40 68.68
CA ARG A 6 32.50 -25.33 67.82
C ARG A 6 32.66 -24.94 66.35
N THR A 7 33.23 -25.86 65.59
CA THR A 7 33.34 -25.88 64.14
C THR A 7 31.96 -26.04 63.48
N GLN A 8 31.74 -25.23 62.44
CA GLN A 8 30.57 -25.24 61.57
C GLN A 8 30.53 -26.50 60.70
N PHE A 9 29.34 -27.10 60.57
CA PHE A 9 28.97 -27.87 59.39
C PHE A 9 27.80 -27.15 58.71
N ILE A 10 28.09 -26.48 57.60
CA ILE A 10 27.10 -25.94 56.67
C ILE A 10 26.72 -27.12 55.76
N ALA A 11 25.51 -27.66 55.94
CA ALA A 11 24.92 -28.56 54.95
C ALA A 11 24.42 -27.70 53.78
N ALA A 12 25.14 -27.76 52.67
CA ALA A 12 24.69 -27.20 51.40
C ALA A 12 23.48 -28.02 50.91
N VAL A 13 22.29 -27.43 51.01
CA VAL A 13 21.11 -27.92 50.28
C VAL A 13 21.23 -27.38 48.85
N ALA A 14 21.58 -28.26 47.91
CA ALA A 14 21.53 -27.95 46.49
C ALA A 14 20.07 -27.73 46.06
N PRO A 15 19.73 -26.65 45.33
CA PRO A 15 18.41 -26.52 44.75
C PRO A 15 18.31 -27.44 43.53
N ILE A 16 17.40 -28.42 43.58
CA ILE A 16 17.04 -29.24 42.43
C ILE A 16 16.23 -28.36 41.48
N ALA A 17 16.88 -27.90 40.41
CA ALA A 17 16.25 -27.21 39.29
C ALA A 17 15.82 -28.24 38.23
N LEU A 18 14.54 -28.31 37.92
CA LEU A 18 13.96 -29.03 36.78
C LEU A 18 12.67 -28.26 36.39
N ALA A 19 12.47 -27.75 35.17
CA ALA A 19 13.12 -28.00 33.89
C ALA A 19 13.89 -26.78 33.35
N SER A 20 14.97 -27.06 32.60
CA SER A 20 15.53 -26.17 31.58
C SER A 20 15.44 -26.95 30.26
N ILE A 21 14.62 -26.50 29.30
CA ILE A 21 14.64 -27.12 27.97
C ILE A 21 16.03 -26.95 27.36
N GLN A 22 16.66 -28.06 26.99
CA GLN A 22 17.99 -28.05 26.38
C GLN A 22 17.87 -27.84 24.86
N PRO A 23 18.66 -26.95 24.26
CA PRO A 23 18.70 -26.79 22.81
C PRO A 23 18.94 -28.14 22.12
N SER A 24 18.04 -28.51 21.21
CA SER A 24 18.11 -29.76 20.47
C SER A 24 17.46 -29.62 19.10
N THR A 25 17.70 -30.61 18.26
CA THR A 25 17.23 -30.67 16.87
C THR A 25 16.59 -32.02 16.63
N PHE A 26 15.49 -32.02 15.87
CA PHE A 26 14.76 -33.24 15.49
C PHE A 26 14.54 -33.24 13.98
N THR A 27 14.98 -34.32 13.33
CA THR A 27 14.69 -34.59 11.92
C THR A 27 13.53 -35.57 11.85
N ALA A 28 12.41 -35.14 11.28
CA ALA A 28 11.26 -36.01 11.08
C ALA A 28 11.62 -37.19 10.15
N PRO A 29 10.98 -38.36 10.29
CA PRO A 29 11.07 -39.42 9.30
C PRO A 29 10.55 -38.93 7.93
N GLY A 30 11.20 -39.36 6.85
CA GLY A 30 10.76 -38.98 5.50
C GLY A 30 9.57 -39.77 4.98
N ALA A 31 9.26 -40.91 5.60
CA ALA A 31 8.07 -41.70 5.30
C ALA A 31 6.89 -41.16 6.11
N PHE A 32 5.76 -40.92 5.44
CA PHE A 32 4.54 -40.51 6.13
C PHE A 32 4.08 -41.61 7.10
N PRO A 33 3.71 -41.28 8.35
CA PRO A 33 3.27 -42.26 9.33
C PRO A 33 1.89 -42.79 8.95
N THR A 34 1.84 -43.84 8.13
CA THR A 34 0.58 -44.40 7.59
C THR A 34 -0.44 -44.83 8.66
N SER A 35 -0.01 -45.08 9.90
CA SER A 35 -0.88 -45.37 11.04
C SER A 35 -1.60 -44.14 11.61
N ALA A 36 -1.34 -42.92 11.11
CA ALA A 36 -2.01 -41.70 11.58
C ALA A 36 -3.52 -41.69 11.26
N PHE A 37 -3.93 -42.38 10.18
CA PHE A 37 -5.33 -42.54 9.80
C PHE A 37 -5.63 -44.00 9.42
N SER A 38 -6.87 -44.42 9.61
CA SER A 38 -7.29 -45.81 9.36
C SER A 38 -7.35 -46.15 7.86
N THR A 39 -7.71 -45.17 7.02
CA THR A 39 -7.91 -45.32 5.57
C THR A 39 -7.55 -44.03 4.82
N TYR A 40 -7.15 -44.17 3.55
CA TYR A 40 -6.74 -43.08 2.67
C TYR A 40 -7.36 -43.25 1.27
N TYR A 41 -7.67 -42.13 0.60
CA TYR A 41 -8.15 -42.12 -0.78
C TYR A 41 -7.04 -42.39 -1.81
N ASN A 42 -5.78 -42.14 -1.45
CA ASN A 42 -4.59 -42.42 -2.26
C ASN A 42 -3.51 -43.16 -1.45
N SER A 43 -2.41 -43.56 -2.10
CA SER A 43 -1.31 -44.23 -1.40
C SER A 43 -0.57 -43.23 -0.50
N PRO A 44 -0.61 -43.37 0.86
CA PRO A 44 0.01 -42.41 1.77
C PRO A 44 1.54 -42.42 1.76
N THR A 45 2.16 -43.38 1.07
CA THR A 45 3.61 -43.47 0.88
C THR A 45 4.10 -42.84 -0.43
N ALA A 46 3.19 -42.38 -1.29
CA ALA A 46 3.57 -41.73 -2.55
C ALA A 46 4.25 -40.39 -2.25
N THR A 47 5.42 -40.15 -2.86
CA THR A 47 6.11 -38.86 -2.75
C THR A 47 5.62 -37.84 -3.77
N SER A 48 4.96 -38.30 -4.84
CA SER A 48 4.43 -37.46 -5.92
C SER A 48 3.06 -36.82 -5.61
N ALA A 49 2.45 -37.15 -4.48
CA ALA A 49 1.15 -36.62 -4.05
C ALA A 49 1.11 -36.53 -2.53
N GLN A 50 0.33 -35.59 -1.98
CA GLN A 50 0.10 -35.53 -0.55
C GLN A 50 -0.84 -36.67 -0.11
N PRO A 51 -0.67 -37.27 1.08
CA PRO A 51 -1.63 -38.21 1.65
C PRO A 51 -3.03 -37.57 1.80
N GLN A 52 -4.06 -38.28 1.35
CA GLN A 52 -5.47 -37.85 1.46
C GLN A 52 -6.23 -38.81 2.37
N PRO A 53 -6.26 -38.55 3.69
CA PRO A 53 -6.96 -39.42 4.64
C PRO A 53 -8.47 -39.40 4.44
N VAL A 54 -9.12 -40.52 4.76
CA VAL A 54 -10.58 -40.61 4.89
C VAL A 54 -10.94 -40.17 6.31
N VAL A 55 -11.52 -38.99 6.46
CA VAL A 55 -11.88 -38.41 7.77
C VAL A 55 -13.39 -38.59 8.01
N SER A 56 -13.72 -39.16 9.16
CA SER A 56 -15.10 -39.25 9.66
C SER A 56 -15.32 -38.23 10.76
N ASP A 57 -16.36 -37.42 10.61
CA ASP A 57 -16.80 -36.47 11.62
C ASP A 57 -17.42 -37.22 12.82
N PRO A 58 -16.85 -37.09 14.04
CA PRO A 58 -17.38 -37.76 15.22
C PRO A 58 -18.66 -37.11 15.77
N VAL A 59 -18.95 -35.85 15.41
CA VAL A 59 -20.10 -35.06 15.85
C VAL A 59 -21.27 -35.23 14.87
N LEU A 60 -21.02 -35.07 13.57
CA LEU A 60 -22.03 -35.23 12.52
C LEU A 60 -22.28 -36.70 12.14
N HIS A 61 -21.40 -37.61 12.55
CA HIS A 61 -21.44 -39.05 12.23
C HIS A 61 -21.43 -39.34 10.72
N THR A 62 -20.72 -38.53 9.94
CA THR A 62 -20.62 -38.63 8.48
C THR A 62 -19.16 -38.70 8.01
N ILE A 63 -18.91 -39.32 6.86
CA ILE A 63 -17.59 -39.32 6.22
C ILE A 63 -17.52 -38.15 5.23
N PHE A 64 -16.48 -37.33 5.31
CA PHE A 64 -16.28 -36.22 4.38
C PHE A 64 -15.95 -36.74 2.97
N PRO A 65 -16.63 -36.23 1.92
CA PRO A 65 -16.41 -36.70 0.55
C PRO A 65 -15.04 -36.29 0.01
N HIS A 66 -14.39 -37.18 -0.75
CA HIS A 66 -13.08 -36.96 -1.38
C HIS A 66 -12.98 -35.65 -2.19
N ALA A 67 -14.08 -35.22 -2.82
CA ALA A 67 -14.12 -33.99 -3.61
C ALA A 67 -13.78 -32.73 -2.81
N LEU A 68 -13.92 -32.71 -1.47
CA LEU A 68 -13.55 -31.55 -0.65
C LEU A 68 -12.03 -31.33 -0.58
N THR A 69 -11.26 -32.41 -0.71
CA THR A 69 -9.79 -32.41 -0.54
C THR A 69 -9.04 -32.76 -1.84
N ASP A 70 -9.74 -33.12 -2.92
CA ASP A 70 -9.14 -33.44 -4.22
C ASP A 70 -8.47 -32.20 -4.85
N PRO A 71 -7.12 -32.17 -5.01
CA PRO A 71 -6.43 -31.03 -5.58
C PRO A 71 -6.81 -30.77 -7.03
N ASN A 72 -7.46 -31.71 -7.73
CA ASN A 72 -7.85 -31.57 -9.13
C ASN A 72 -9.30 -31.14 -9.33
N LYS A 73 -10.09 -30.97 -8.26
CA LYS A 73 -11.52 -30.64 -8.32
C LYS A 73 -11.90 -29.52 -7.37
N ILE A 74 -11.16 -28.42 -7.44
CA ILE A 74 -11.41 -27.23 -6.62
C ILE A 74 -12.66 -26.50 -7.16
N PRO A 75 -13.67 -26.21 -6.32
CA PRO A 75 -14.91 -25.57 -6.76
C PRO A 75 -14.67 -24.14 -7.25
N THR A 76 -15.48 -23.68 -8.20
CA THR A 76 -15.41 -22.29 -8.70
C THR A 76 -16.39 -21.35 -8.00
N ASN A 77 -17.54 -21.87 -7.55
CA ASN A 77 -18.57 -21.15 -6.79
C ASN A 77 -19.11 -22.06 -5.67
N ASN A 78 -19.48 -21.50 -4.52
CA ASN A 78 -20.21 -22.24 -3.49
C ASN A 78 -21.72 -22.10 -3.69
N THR A 79 -22.36 -23.16 -4.19
CA THR A 79 -23.82 -23.23 -4.40
C THR A 79 -24.54 -24.15 -3.42
N VAL A 80 -23.79 -24.78 -2.51
CA VAL A 80 -24.30 -25.81 -1.59
C VAL A 80 -24.67 -25.18 -0.25
N ASP A 81 -23.82 -24.30 0.28
CA ASP A 81 -24.06 -23.67 1.57
C ASP A 81 -25.10 -22.55 1.48
N PRO A 82 -25.87 -22.32 2.56
CA PRO A 82 -26.85 -21.25 2.59
C PRO A 82 -26.16 -19.88 2.56
N HIS A 83 -26.63 -19.02 1.66
CA HIS A 83 -26.19 -17.61 1.52
C HIS A 83 -27.33 -16.70 1.97
N PRO A 84 -27.56 -16.54 3.29
CA PRO A 84 -28.70 -15.78 3.78
C PRO A 84 -28.63 -14.33 3.29
N LEU A 85 -29.73 -13.90 2.69
CA LEU A 85 -29.98 -12.51 2.37
C LEU A 85 -30.87 -11.91 3.48
N PRO A 86 -30.79 -10.59 3.75
CA PRO A 86 -31.67 -10.00 4.74
C PRO A 86 -33.14 -10.15 4.32
N PRO A 87 -34.07 -10.32 5.28
CA PRO A 87 -35.49 -10.36 4.97
C PRO A 87 -35.95 -9.02 4.39
N VAL A 88 -36.97 -9.04 3.51
CA VAL A 88 -37.57 -7.82 2.98
C VAL A 88 -38.09 -6.96 4.14
N ALA A 89 -37.62 -5.73 4.21
CA ALA A 89 -37.91 -4.83 5.31
C ALA A 89 -39.41 -4.50 5.38
N SER A 90 -39.95 -4.43 6.60
CA SER A 90 -41.32 -3.95 6.80
C SER A 90 -41.47 -2.49 6.39
N SER A 91 -42.69 -2.06 6.01
CA SER A 91 -42.98 -0.66 5.68
C SER A 91 -42.60 0.32 6.82
N SER A 92 -42.71 -0.12 8.08
CA SER A 92 -42.26 0.64 9.25
C SER A 92 -40.74 0.78 9.33
N GLN A 93 -40.00 -0.27 8.96
CA GLN A 93 -38.54 -0.25 8.94
C GLN A 93 -38.02 0.61 7.78
N ILE A 94 -38.64 0.53 6.61
CA ILE A 94 -38.39 1.44 5.47
C ILE A 94 -38.61 2.90 5.89
N PHE A 95 -39.70 3.21 6.59
CA PHE A 95 -39.99 4.57 7.08
C PHE A 95 -39.00 5.06 8.14
N LYS A 96 -38.64 4.21 9.11
CA LYS A 96 -37.64 4.55 10.16
C LYS A 96 -36.26 4.79 9.57
N LEU A 97 -35.87 3.98 8.58
CA LEU A 97 -34.59 4.12 7.88
C LEU A 97 -34.59 5.36 7.00
N ALA A 98 -35.66 5.64 6.25
CA ALA A 98 -35.82 6.89 5.51
C ALA A 98 -35.73 8.15 6.41
N LEU A 99 -36.29 8.11 7.63
CA LEU A 99 -36.13 9.20 8.62
C LEU A 99 -34.71 9.31 9.17
N GLY A 100 -33.99 8.19 9.32
CA GLY A 100 -32.57 8.17 9.68
C GLY A 100 -31.68 8.79 8.61
N GLN A 101 -31.87 8.39 7.35
CA GLN A 101 -31.18 8.94 6.18
C GLN A 101 -31.45 10.45 6.03
N LEU A 102 -32.70 10.88 6.18
CA LEU A 102 -33.08 12.29 6.13
C LEU A 102 -32.33 13.12 7.17
N ARG A 103 -32.14 12.59 8.40
CA ARG A 103 -31.39 13.27 9.46
C ARG A 103 -29.89 13.30 9.18
N SER A 104 -29.31 12.19 8.72
CA SER A 104 -27.89 12.15 8.34
C SER A 104 -27.57 13.15 7.24
N ILE A 105 -28.34 13.14 6.13
CA ILE A 105 -28.18 14.07 5.02
C ILE A 105 -28.37 15.53 5.48
N ALA A 106 -29.38 15.80 6.32
CA ALA A 106 -29.66 17.15 6.83
C ALA A 106 -28.56 17.73 7.73
N THR A 107 -27.68 16.90 8.29
CA THR A 107 -26.61 17.32 9.19
C THR A 107 -25.22 17.32 8.56
N ASN A 108 -25.10 16.89 7.29
CA ASN A 108 -23.81 16.67 6.64
C ASN A 108 -23.41 17.89 5.75
N PRO A 109 -22.37 18.67 6.14
CA PRO A 109 -22.02 19.94 5.48
C PRO A 109 -21.29 19.83 4.13
N PHE A 110 -21.09 18.62 3.57
CA PHE A 110 -20.00 18.34 2.62
C PHE A 110 -20.42 17.94 1.20
N PHE A 111 -21.70 17.85 0.86
CA PHE A 111 -22.19 17.20 -0.36
C PHE A 111 -21.96 17.90 -1.72
N ILE A 112 -20.93 18.75 -1.87
CA ILE A 112 -20.67 19.39 -3.17
C ILE A 112 -19.30 19.01 -3.79
N ASN A 113 -18.34 18.46 -3.04
CA ASN A 113 -17.01 18.07 -3.58
C ASN A 113 -16.24 16.99 -2.76
N ASN A 114 -16.92 16.08 -2.05
CA ASN A 114 -16.28 15.17 -1.08
C ASN A 114 -16.49 13.68 -1.44
N THR A 115 -15.39 12.93 -1.67
CA THR A 115 -15.41 11.47 -1.95
C THR A 115 -16.07 10.65 -0.85
N CYS A 116 -15.91 11.08 0.40
CA CYS A 116 -16.54 10.43 1.55
C CYS A 116 -18.06 10.58 1.49
N ALA A 117 -18.52 11.79 1.17
CA ALA A 117 -19.93 12.09 1.02
C ALA A 117 -20.54 11.32 -0.16
N THR A 118 -19.81 11.16 -1.27
CA THR A 118 -20.19 10.29 -2.40
C THR A 118 -20.34 8.84 -1.97
N CYS A 119 -19.37 8.32 -1.21
CA CYS A 119 -19.42 6.94 -0.73
C CYS A 119 -20.61 6.69 0.20
N GLN A 120 -20.79 7.54 1.22
CA GLN A 120 -21.92 7.42 2.15
C GLN A 120 -23.26 7.55 1.43
N ALA A 121 -23.41 8.52 0.51
CA ALA A 121 -24.63 8.64 -0.30
C ALA A 121 -24.89 7.39 -1.17
N SER A 122 -23.84 6.76 -1.69
CA SER A 122 -23.97 5.51 -2.44
C SER A 122 -24.36 4.34 -1.55
N LEU A 123 -23.82 4.27 -0.32
CA LEU A 123 -24.25 3.27 0.66
C LEU A 123 -25.69 3.48 1.10
N GLU A 124 -26.20 4.71 1.15
CA GLU A 124 -27.61 4.98 1.44
C GLU A 124 -28.54 4.47 0.33
N ILE A 125 -28.11 4.53 -0.94
CA ILE A 125 -28.81 3.88 -2.05
C ILE A 125 -28.72 2.36 -1.90
N ALA A 126 -27.53 1.84 -1.60
CA ALA A 126 -27.31 0.41 -1.37
C ALA A 126 -28.23 -0.12 -0.25
N LYS A 127 -28.42 0.66 0.81
CA LYS A 127 -29.34 0.37 1.92
C LYS A 127 -30.77 0.27 1.45
N PHE A 128 -31.22 1.19 0.60
CA PHE A 128 -32.56 1.11 0.02
C PHE A 128 -32.75 -0.18 -0.79
N VAL A 129 -31.75 -0.55 -1.61
CA VAL A 129 -31.75 -1.82 -2.37
C VAL A 129 -31.77 -3.03 -1.44
N ALA A 130 -30.89 -3.07 -0.44
CA ALA A 130 -30.76 -4.18 0.51
C ALA A 130 -32.06 -4.42 1.30
N LEU A 131 -32.81 -3.38 1.64
CA LEU A 131 -34.06 -3.48 2.39
C LEU A 131 -35.27 -3.83 1.50
N ALA A 132 -35.37 -3.23 0.31
CA ALA A 132 -36.53 -3.36 -0.56
C ALA A 132 -36.43 -4.56 -1.52
N SER A 133 -35.21 -4.93 -1.92
CA SER A 133 -34.92 -5.96 -2.92
C SER A 133 -33.58 -6.65 -2.63
N PRO A 134 -33.48 -7.37 -1.50
CA PRO A 134 -32.23 -7.94 -1.01
C PRO A 134 -31.53 -8.87 -2.01
N SER A 135 -32.27 -9.57 -2.88
CA SER A 135 -31.71 -10.43 -3.93
C SER A 135 -30.86 -9.69 -4.97
N HIS A 136 -31.05 -8.37 -5.12
CA HIS A 136 -30.26 -7.54 -6.03
C HIS A 136 -29.12 -6.80 -5.31
N GLY A 137 -28.96 -6.99 -4.00
CA GLY A 137 -27.88 -6.37 -3.21
C GLY A 137 -26.49 -6.73 -3.75
N PRO A 138 -26.14 -8.01 -3.95
CA PRO A 138 -24.85 -8.42 -4.51
C PRO A 138 -24.57 -7.80 -5.88
N ASP A 139 -25.52 -7.86 -6.82
CA ASP A 139 -25.37 -7.27 -8.15
C ASP A 139 -25.18 -5.75 -8.10
N PHE A 140 -25.87 -5.06 -7.19
CA PHE A 140 -25.67 -3.64 -6.96
C PHE A 140 -24.25 -3.35 -6.46
N LEU A 141 -23.72 -4.16 -5.54
CA LEU A 141 -22.37 -4.01 -5.00
C LEU A 141 -21.28 -4.26 -6.05
N ILE A 142 -21.48 -5.24 -6.94
CA ILE A 142 -20.61 -5.44 -8.10
C ILE A 142 -20.57 -4.18 -8.97
N GLN A 143 -21.74 -3.64 -9.33
CA GLN A 143 -21.83 -2.44 -10.17
C GLN A 143 -21.26 -1.20 -9.48
N PHE A 144 -21.44 -1.08 -8.16
CA PHE A 144 -20.81 -0.04 -7.35
C PHE A 144 -19.28 -0.13 -7.45
N CYS A 145 -18.72 -1.32 -7.24
CA CYS A 145 -17.29 -1.57 -7.35
C CYS A 145 -16.74 -1.25 -8.75
N ASP A 146 -17.41 -1.70 -9.82
CA ASP A 146 -17.00 -1.43 -11.20
C ASP A 146 -17.08 0.06 -11.56
N THR A 147 -18.16 0.74 -11.13
CA THR A 147 -18.38 2.16 -11.39
C THR A 147 -17.28 3.03 -10.77
N PHE A 148 -16.89 2.71 -9.54
CA PHE A 148 -15.83 3.43 -8.82
C PHE A 148 -14.43 2.85 -9.07
N LYS A 149 -14.31 1.81 -9.89
CA LYS A 149 -13.05 1.12 -10.24
C LYS A 149 -12.27 0.67 -9.00
N LEU A 150 -12.98 0.10 -8.03
CA LEU A 150 -12.39 -0.28 -6.74
C LEU A 150 -11.56 -1.56 -6.83
N SER A 151 -11.91 -2.47 -7.74
CA SER A 151 -11.18 -3.71 -8.01
C SER A 151 -11.37 -4.18 -9.45
N THR A 152 -10.51 -5.07 -9.93
CA THR A 152 -10.68 -5.79 -11.21
C THR A 152 -11.45 -7.11 -11.04
N THR A 153 -11.73 -7.53 -9.81
CA THR A 153 -12.39 -8.80 -9.47
C THR A 153 -13.74 -8.57 -8.75
N CYS A 154 -14.41 -7.46 -9.06
CA CYS A 154 -15.65 -7.05 -8.38
C CYS A 154 -16.72 -8.15 -8.35
N ASN A 155 -16.88 -8.90 -9.45
CA ASN A 155 -17.82 -10.01 -9.56
C ASN A 155 -17.50 -11.19 -8.62
N VAL A 156 -16.22 -11.49 -8.41
CA VAL A 156 -15.78 -12.53 -7.48
C VAL A 156 -15.98 -12.03 -6.05
N THR A 157 -15.45 -10.85 -5.74
CA THR A 157 -15.46 -10.27 -4.38
C THR A 157 -16.87 -9.99 -3.86
N TYR A 158 -17.76 -9.40 -4.67
CA TYR A 158 -19.11 -9.00 -4.25
C TYR A 158 -20.22 -9.89 -4.81
N GLY A 159 -19.87 -11.00 -5.47
CA GLY A 159 -20.85 -11.97 -5.95
C GLY A 159 -21.53 -12.72 -4.82
N GLN A 160 -22.79 -13.11 -5.05
CA GLN A 160 -23.59 -13.83 -4.05
C GLN A 160 -23.00 -15.19 -3.66
N PHE A 161 -22.43 -15.92 -4.62
CA PHE A 161 -21.92 -17.29 -4.42
C PHE A 161 -20.39 -17.38 -4.43
N SER A 162 -19.72 -16.26 -4.68
CA SER A 162 -18.28 -16.20 -4.91
C SER A 162 -17.52 -15.33 -3.91
N GLY A 163 -18.23 -14.58 -3.06
CA GLY A 163 -17.59 -13.66 -2.12
C GLY A 163 -18.57 -13.11 -1.09
N ILE A 164 -18.29 -11.89 -0.61
CA ILE A 164 -18.96 -11.27 0.54
C ILE A 164 -20.21 -10.44 0.16
N GLY A 165 -20.76 -10.63 -1.04
CA GLY A 165 -21.91 -9.85 -1.53
C GLY A 165 -23.15 -9.96 -0.63
N SER A 166 -23.46 -11.16 -0.16
CA SER A 166 -24.56 -11.44 0.77
C SER A 166 -24.32 -10.78 2.13
N VAL A 167 -23.11 -10.96 2.69
CA VAL A 167 -22.66 -10.37 3.95
C VAL A 167 -22.76 -8.84 3.92
N LEU A 168 -22.19 -8.19 2.90
CA LEU A 168 -22.22 -6.74 2.79
C LEU A 168 -23.64 -6.21 2.58
N THR A 169 -24.51 -6.96 1.89
CA THR A 169 -25.93 -6.63 1.78
C THR A 169 -26.61 -6.62 3.15
N GLN A 170 -26.33 -7.61 4.02
CA GLN A 170 -26.84 -7.64 5.39
C GLN A 170 -26.31 -6.46 6.23
N VAL A 171 -25.02 -6.17 6.13
CA VAL A 171 -24.35 -5.09 6.88
C VAL A 171 -24.95 -3.75 6.49
N VAL A 172 -25.06 -3.46 5.19
CA VAL A 172 -25.63 -2.22 4.68
C VAL A 172 -27.12 -2.06 5.06
N ALA A 173 -27.89 -3.16 5.15
CA ALA A 173 -29.27 -3.12 5.62
C ALA A 173 -29.39 -2.66 7.08
N ASN A 174 -28.42 -2.98 7.93
CA ASN A 174 -28.49 -2.78 9.38
C ASN A 174 -27.64 -1.60 9.90
N ALA A 175 -26.52 -1.28 9.25
CA ALA A 175 -25.58 -0.23 9.65
C ALA A 175 -26.13 1.18 9.45
N ASP A 176 -25.67 2.16 10.26
CA ASP A 176 -25.89 3.59 10.00
C ASP A 176 -24.96 4.10 8.88
N VAL A 177 -25.28 3.73 7.64
CA VAL A 177 -24.42 3.98 6.48
C VAL A 177 -24.30 5.46 6.08
N GLY A 178 -25.16 6.33 6.61
CA GLY A 178 -24.99 7.78 6.52
C GLY A 178 -24.16 8.37 7.67
N GLY A 179 -23.96 7.64 8.76
CA GLY A 179 -23.30 8.11 9.98
C GLY A 179 -21.91 7.51 10.19
N TYR A 180 -21.61 7.18 11.46
CA TYR A 180 -20.29 6.70 11.89
C TYR A 180 -19.92 5.37 11.21
N ASP A 181 -20.88 4.43 11.15
CA ASP A 181 -20.69 3.11 10.51
C ASP A 181 -20.34 3.26 9.02
N GLY A 182 -21.10 4.09 8.30
CA GLY A 182 -20.85 4.36 6.89
C GLY A 182 -19.50 5.03 6.63
N GLN A 183 -19.10 5.98 7.48
CA GLN A 183 -17.77 6.60 7.36
C GLN A 183 -16.66 5.56 7.56
N ALA A 184 -16.81 4.66 8.55
CA ALA A 184 -15.86 3.58 8.80
C ALA A 184 -15.80 2.56 7.66
N LEU A 185 -16.95 2.13 7.12
CA LEU A 185 -17.03 1.25 5.94
C LEU A 185 -16.33 1.88 4.74
N CYS A 186 -16.65 3.15 4.45
CA CYS A 186 -16.06 3.90 3.36
C CYS A 186 -14.56 4.14 3.52
N GLN A 187 -14.07 4.27 4.75
CA GLN A 187 -12.63 4.39 5.01
C GLN A 187 -11.93 3.05 4.85
N ASN A 188 -12.45 1.98 5.44
CA ASN A 188 -11.76 0.71 5.53
C ASN A 188 -11.75 -0.05 4.19
N PHE A 189 -12.90 -0.17 3.53
CA PHE A 189 -13.04 -1.04 2.36
C PHE A 189 -12.94 -0.32 1.02
N PHE A 190 -13.20 1.00 1.01
CA PHE A 190 -13.23 1.77 -0.25
C PHE A 190 -12.18 2.89 -0.30
N ASN A 191 -11.51 3.19 0.82
CA ASN A 191 -10.54 4.29 0.94
C ASN A 191 -11.09 5.65 0.47
N MET A 192 -12.40 5.87 0.65
CA MET A 192 -13.11 7.08 0.19
C MET A 192 -13.37 8.08 1.32
N CYS A 193 -13.26 7.66 2.59
CA CYS A 193 -13.43 8.49 3.78
C CYS A 193 -12.16 8.56 4.65
N PRO A 194 -11.94 9.65 5.40
CA PRO A 194 -10.97 9.66 6.50
C PRO A 194 -11.47 8.77 7.65
N ALA A 195 -10.52 8.21 8.41
CA ALA A 195 -10.85 7.35 9.55
C ALA A 195 -11.65 8.14 10.59
N PRO A 196 -12.78 7.62 11.09
CA PRO A 196 -13.53 8.29 12.13
C PRO A 196 -12.71 8.37 13.44
N PRO A 197 -12.94 9.41 14.26
CA PRO A 197 -12.27 9.54 15.56
C PRO A 197 -12.74 8.44 16.52
N THR A 198 -11.84 7.96 17.38
CA THR A 198 -12.20 7.04 18.47
C THR A 198 -13.20 7.72 19.40
N LEU A 199 -14.25 6.98 19.78
CA LEU A 199 -15.30 7.53 20.64
C LEU A 199 -14.86 7.52 22.12
N PRO A 200 -15.27 8.53 22.92
CA PRO A 200 -15.08 8.50 24.36
C PRO A 200 -15.77 7.28 24.99
N LEU A 201 -15.04 6.54 25.82
CA LEU A 201 -15.60 5.40 26.56
C LEU A 201 -16.40 5.88 27.78
N LYS A 202 -17.53 5.23 28.04
CA LYS A 202 -18.34 5.43 29.26
C LYS A 202 -17.98 4.35 30.27
N LEU A 203 -17.05 4.63 31.17
CA LEU A 203 -16.51 3.64 32.11
C LEU A 203 -17.09 3.73 33.52
N ASP A 204 -17.85 4.78 33.84
CA ASP A 204 -18.32 5.08 35.20
C ASP A 204 -19.05 3.89 35.86
N ASP A 205 -19.83 3.14 35.07
CA ASP A 205 -20.59 1.97 35.52
C ASP A 205 -20.10 0.66 34.87
N TRP A 206 -18.96 0.67 34.14
CA TRP A 206 -18.47 -0.52 33.44
C TRP A 206 -17.82 -1.53 34.38
N PHE A 207 -17.05 -1.05 35.36
CA PHE A 207 -16.33 -1.90 36.31
C PHE A 207 -17.09 -1.99 37.63
N ALA A 208 -17.37 -3.22 38.10
CA ALA A 208 -18.08 -3.43 39.35
C ALA A 208 -17.31 -2.90 40.57
N LYS A 209 -15.98 -2.94 40.53
CA LYS A 209 -15.08 -2.42 41.57
C LYS A 209 -13.95 -1.59 40.95
N PRO A 210 -13.42 -0.57 41.64
CA PRO A 210 -12.22 0.14 41.20
C PRO A 210 -10.96 -0.73 41.35
N LYS A 211 -9.89 -0.38 40.62
CA LYS A 211 -8.59 -1.04 40.76
C LYS A 211 -8.11 -0.93 42.22
N PRO A 212 -7.72 -2.03 42.90
CA PRO A 212 -7.27 -1.97 44.28
C PRO A 212 -6.07 -1.02 44.45
N ASN A 213 -6.09 -0.17 45.47
CA ASN A 213 -4.99 0.71 45.84
C ASN A 213 -4.78 0.72 47.37
N PRO A 214 -3.69 0.14 47.90
CA PRO A 214 -2.59 -0.51 47.16
C PRO A 214 -3.03 -1.82 46.49
N LEU A 215 -2.25 -2.27 45.50
CA LEU A 215 -2.47 -3.57 44.87
C LEU A 215 -2.36 -4.72 45.88
N PRO A 216 -3.06 -5.86 45.67
CA PRO A 216 -2.88 -7.05 46.48
C PRO A 216 -1.43 -7.54 46.47
N ARG A 217 -1.03 -8.26 47.52
CA ARG A 217 0.31 -8.84 47.58
C ARG A 217 0.48 -9.86 46.43
N PRO A 218 1.58 -9.81 45.66
CA PRO A 218 1.85 -10.80 44.63
C PRO A 218 1.85 -12.23 45.19
N LYS A 219 1.36 -13.19 44.40
CA LYS A 219 1.46 -14.61 44.73
C LYS A 219 2.95 -14.99 44.87
N LYS A 220 3.25 -15.89 45.81
CA LYS A 220 4.62 -16.37 46.01
C LYS A 220 4.94 -17.42 44.94
N PRO A 221 6.09 -17.31 44.24
CA PRO A 221 6.56 -18.36 43.35
C PRO A 221 6.66 -19.71 44.06
N SER A 222 6.23 -20.75 43.36
CA SER A 222 6.34 -22.14 43.83
C SER A 222 7.79 -22.65 43.82
N GLY A 223 8.61 -22.10 42.92
CA GLY A 223 9.92 -22.65 42.59
C GLY A 223 9.86 -23.89 41.69
N GLN A 224 8.66 -24.33 41.28
CA GLN A 224 8.44 -25.41 40.33
C GLN A 224 8.00 -24.83 38.98
N ARG A 225 8.54 -25.40 37.90
CA ARG A 225 8.23 -24.98 36.52
C ARG A 225 7.32 -25.99 35.83
N MET A 226 6.35 -25.49 35.07
CA MET A 226 5.56 -26.27 34.13
C MET A 226 5.82 -25.82 32.69
N LYS A 227 5.65 -26.74 31.74
CA LYS A 227 5.80 -26.47 30.30
C LYS A 227 4.43 -26.29 29.65
N VAL A 228 4.28 -25.20 28.92
CA VAL A 228 3.05 -24.88 28.17
C VAL A 228 3.40 -24.65 26.72
N LEU A 229 2.74 -25.37 25.81
CA LEU A 229 2.90 -25.21 24.36
C LEU A 229 1.99 -24.10 23.85
N HIS A 230 2.47 -23.31 22.90
CA HIS A 230 1.67 -22.33 22.17
C HIS A 230 1.82 -22.57 20.68
N LEU A 231 0.72 -22.97 20.05
CA LEU A 231 0.56 -23.17 18.61
C LEU A 231 -0.41 -22.13 18.06
N SER A 232 -0.19 -21.72 16.83
CA SER A 232 -1.05 -20.78 16.12
C SER A 232 -0.88 -20.93 14.61
N ASP A 233 -1.89 -20.51 13.84
CA ASP A 233 -1.81 -20.29 12.40
C ASP A 233 -1.27 -21.55 11.69
N PHE A 234 -2.00 -22.65 11.88
CA PHE A 234 -1.65 -23.93 11.29
C PHE A 234 -1.91 -23.93 9.79
N HIS A 235 -3.03 -23.33 9.37
CA HIS A 235 -3.51 -23.26 7.99
C HIS A 235 -3.23 -24.54 7.22
N ILE A 236 -3.86 -25.64 7.63
CA ILE A 236 -3.72 -26.88 6.88
C ILE A 236 -4.34 -26.69 5.49
N ASP A 237 -3.59 -27.04 4.44
CA ASP A 237 -4.07 -27.07 3.06
C ASP A 237 -4.24 -28.53 2.60
N PRO A 238 -5.43 -29.14 2.80
CA PRO A 238 -5.77 -30.45 2.26
C PRO A 238 -5.68 -30.54 0.74
N ARG A 239 -5.69 -29.42 0.03
CA ARG A 239 -5.66 -29.30 -1.44
C ARG A 239 -4.27 -28.97 -1.99
N TYR A 240 -3.25 -28.95 -1.14
CA TYR A 240 -1.86 -28.75 -1.56
C TYR A 240 -1.43 -29.83 -2.56
N SER A 241 -0.86 -29.41 -3.69
CA SER A 241 -0.43 -30.30 -4.76
C SER A 241 1.09 -30.26 -4.94
N THR A 242 1.77 -31.33 -4.54
CA THR A 242 3.22 -31.50 -4.78
C THR A 242 3.54 -31.34 -6.27
N GLY A 243 4.54 -30.51 -6.58
CA GLY A 243 4.97 -30.20 -7.94
C GLY A 243 4.13 -29.15 -8.69
N ALA A 244 3.05 -28.62 -8.08
CA ALA A 244 2.33 -27.46 -8.63
C ALA A 244 3.19 -26.19 -8.56
N GLU A 245 2.73 -25.07 -9.13
CA GLU A 245 3.48 -23.81 -9.08
C GLU A 245 3.53 -23.24 -7.66
N SER A 246 4.73 -23.11 -7.09
CA SER A 246 4.95 -22.46 -5.79
C SER A 246 5.19 -20.95 -5.89
N ASN A 247 5.47 -20.43 -7.09
CA ASN A 247 5.67 -19.00 -7.36
C ASN A 247 4.60 -18.45 -8.31
N CYS A 248 3.33 -18.60 -7.91
CA CYS A 248 2.16 -18.22 -8.69
C CYS A 248 1.90 -16.71 -8.65
N THR A 249 1.13 -16.18 -9.61
CA THR A 249 0.83 -14.73 -9.67
C THR A 249 -0.28 -14.31 -8.71
N THR A 250 -1.23 -15.21 -8.44
CA THR A 250 -2.33 -14.99 -7.50
C THR A 250 -2.30 -16.08 -6.45
N GLY A 251 -2.19 -15.71 -5.17
CA GLY A 251 -2.30 -16.66 -4.07
C GLY A 251 -3.70 -17.28 -3.98
N LEU A 252 -3.87 -18.41 -3.31
CA LEU A 252 -2.86 -19.26 -2.65
C LEU A 252 -2.09 -20.15 -3.65
N CYS A 253 -0.76 -20.18 -3.60
CA CYS A 253 0.07 -21.01 -4.50
C CYS A 253 0.07 -22.49 -4.12
N CYS A 254 0.89 -23.31 -4.80
CA CYS A 254 1.01 -24.76 -4.59
C CYS A 254 -0.28 -25.56 -4.84
N ARG A 255 -1.15 -25.03 -5.71
CA ARG A 255 -2.41 -25.68 -6.11
C ARG A 255 -2.48 -25.83 -7.61
N SER A 256 -3.22 -26.84 -8.07
CA SER A 256 -3.33 -27.15 -9.50
C SER A 256 -4.05 -26.06 -10.30
N ASN A 257 -4.92 -25.28 -9.65
CA ASN A 257 -5.72 -24.22 -10.26
C ASN A 257 -5.02 -22.85 -10.27
N ASN A 258 -3.85 -22.70 -9.65
CA ASN A 258 -3.09 -21.46 -9.59
C ASN A 258 -1.75 -21.62 -10.32
N HIS A 259 -1.36 -20.59 -11.07
CA HIS A 259 -0.16 -20.59 -11.89
C HIS A 259 0.49 -19.20 -11.93
N ASN A 260 1.69 -19.14 -12.49
CA ASN A 260 2.32 -17.88 -12.82
C ASN A 260 1.74 -17.37 -14.15
N ASN A 261 1.17 -16.17 -14.20
CA ASN A 261 0.55 -15.57 -15.39
C ASN A 261 1.56 -15.40 -16.54
N LEU A 262 2.86 -15.36 -16.27
CA LEU A 262 3.91 -15.35 -17.28
C LEU A 262 4.19 -16.74 -17.87
N SER A 263 3.72 -17.81 -17.20
CA SER A 263 3.92 -19.20 -17.59
C SER A 263 2.70 -20.08 -17.24
N PRO A 264 1.50 -19.80 -17.81
CA PRO A 264 0.25 -20.43 -17.37
C PRO A 264 0.14 -21.94 -17.65
N HIS A 265 1.01 -22.47 -18.52
CA HIS A 265 1.01 -23.87 -18.91
C HIS A 265 2.29 -24.62 -18.50
N LYS A 266 3.14 -24.00 -17.69
CA LYS A 266 4.40 -24.59 -17.26
C LYS A 266 4.76 -24.11 -15.86
N VAL A 267 5.00 -25.08 -14.98
CA VAL A 267 5.54 -24.85 -13.63
C VAL A 267 6.97 -24.32 -13.75
N LEU A 268 7.22 -23.16 -13.16
CA LEU A 268 8.53 -22.52 -13.05
C LEU A 268 9.24 -22.99 -11.79
N GLU A 269 8.55 -22.98 -10.66
CA GLU A 269 9.05 -23.45 -9.37
C GLU A 269 8.11 -24.54 -8.84
N PRO A 270 8.54 -25.81 -8.80
CA PRO A 270 7.70 -26.90 -8.31
C PRO A 270 7.57 -26.86 -6.78
N ALA A 271 6.32 -26.94 -6.31
CA ALA A 271 5.94 -27.02 -4.92
C ALA A 271 6.56 -28.25 -4.22
N PRO A 272 7.44 -28.06 -3.21
CA PRO A 272 8.06 -29.18 -2.50
C PRO A 272 7.06 -29.97 -1.68
N ARG A 273 7.38 -31.21 -1.29
CA ARG A 273 6.47 -32.04 -0.50
C ARG A 273 6.09 -31.44 0.87
N TYR A 274 6.97 -30.62 1.46
CA TYR A 274 6.79 -30.08 2.81
C TYR A 274 6.41 -28.60 2.84
N GLY A 275 6.00 -28.02 1.72
CA GLY A 275 5.57 -26.62 1.64
C GLY A 275 6.58 -25.69 0.99
N ALA A 276 6.17 -24.44 0.77
CA ALA A 276 6.96 -23.35 0.21
C ALA A 276 6.47 -22.01 0.77
N TYR A 277 7.26 -20.96 0.62
CA TYR A 277 7.00 -19.65 1.23
C TYR A 277 5.71 -18.93 0.80
N LEU A 278 5.10 -19.29 -0.34
CA LEU A 278 3.83 -18.72 -0.81
C LEU A 278 2.66 -19.70 -0.67
N CYS A 279 2.81 -20.71 0.19
CA CYS A 279 1.88 -21.82 0.30
C CYS A 279 1.58 -22.14 1.76
N ASP A 280 0.37 -22.63 1.99
CA ASP A 280 -0.06 -23.09 3.30
C ASP A 280 0.45 -24.50 3.61
N THR A 281 0.20 -24.96 4.84
CA THR A 281 0.79 -26.16 5.41
C THR A 281 0.24 -27.43 4.76
N PRO A 282 1.03 -28.19 3.96
CA PRO A 282 0.61 -29.52 3.55
C PRO A 282 0.58 -30.47 4.75
N ILE A 283 -0.25 -31.52 4.69
CA ILE A 283 -0.36 -32.52 5.76
C ILE A 283 1.00 -33.16 6.14
N SER A 284 1.93 -33.27 5.19
CA SER A 284 3.28 -33.77 5.46
C SER A 284 4.09 -32.85 6.39
N LEU A 285 3.96 -31.52 6.25
CA LEU A 285 4.60 -30.56 7.16
C LEU A 285 3.90 -30.53 8.52
N ALA A 286 2.56 -30.62 8.53
CA ALA A 286 1.76 -30.72 9.74
C ALA A 286 2.23 -31.87 10.64
N MET A 287 2.37 -33.06 10.06
CA MET A 287 2.85 -34.24 10.78
C MET A 287 4.30 -34.08 11.25
N ALA A 288 5.19 -33.53 10.41
CA ALA A 288 6.58 -33.30 10.79
C ALA A 288 6.69 -32.36 12.00
N ALA A 289 5.87 -31.31 12.07
CA ALA A 289 5.79 -30.42 13.23
C ALA A 289 5.32 -31.15 14.49
N LEU A 290 4.19 -31.88 14.40
CA LEU A 290 3.57 -32.57 15.53
C LEU A 290 4.42 -33.73 16.06
N GLU A 291 5.27 -34.35 15.25
CA GLU A 291 6.24 -35.35 15.71
C GLU A 291 7.48 -34.71 16.37
N ALA A 292 7.89 -33.53 15.89
CA ALA A 292 9.03 -32.81 16.44
C ALA A 292 8.74 -32.24 17.84
N ILE A 293 7.55 -31.69 18.06
CA ILE A 293 7.20 -30.96 19.29
C ILE A 293 7.44 -31.79 20.56
N PRO A 294 6.89 -33.01 20.73
CA PRO A 294 7.11 -33.76 21.95
C PRO A 294 8.58 -34.21 22.12
N ALA A 295 9.25 -34.52 21.01
CA ALA A 295 10.63 -34.99 20.99
C ALA A 295 11.61 -33.90 21.44
N LEU A 296 11.45 -32.69 20.91
CA LEU A 296 12.30 -31.53 21.20
C LEU A 296 12.09 -30.98 22.61
N THR A 297 10.89 -31.16 23.16
CA THR A 297 10.50 -30.54 24.42
C THR A 297 10.53 -31.53 25.60
N GLY A 298 10.79 -32.81 25.33
CA GLY A 298 10.84 -33.88 26.33
C GLY A 298 9.47 -34.17 26.94
N THR A 299 8.39 -34.03 26.17
CA THR A 299 6.99 -34.23 26.62
C THR A 299 6.34 -35.50 26.07
N GLN A 300 7.08 -36.36 25.37
CA GLN A 300 6.59 -37.64 24.81
C GLN A 300 5.88 -38.55 25.82
N GLY A 301 6.27 -38.52 27.10
CA GLY A 301 5.70 -39.37 28.14
C GLY A 301 4.49 -38.76 28.87
N ASN A 302 4.65 -37.53 29.38
CA ASN A 302 3.68 -36.90 30.28
C ASN A 302 2.85 -35.77 29.63
N GLY A 303 3.12 -35.44 28.36
CA GLY A 303 2.51 -34.30 27.67
C GLY A 303 2.94 -32.96 28.24
N PHE A 304 2.29 -31.89 27.75
CA PHE A 304 2.37 -30.55 28.33
C PHE A 304 1.39 -30.41 29.49
N ALA A 305 1.62 -29.42 30.38
CA ALA A 305 0.64 -29.12 31.44
C ALA A 305 -0.72 -28.70 30.84
N PHE A 306 -0.65 -27.97 29.72
CA PHE A 306 -1.72 -27.67 28.78
C PHE A 306 -1.11 -27.05 27.52
N THR A 307 -1.92 -26.89 26.48
CA THR A 307 -1.55 -26.25 25.21
C THR A 307 -2.49 -25.09 24.93
N LEU A 308 -1.95 -23.98 24.43
CA LEU A 308 -2.70 -22.87 23.85
C LEU A 308 -2.75 -23.06 22.33
N TYR A 309 -3.93 -22.91 21.74
CA TYR A 309 -4.07 -22.87 20.28
C TYR A 309 -4.83 -21.61 19.88
N THR A 310 -4.16 -20.63 19.29
CA THR A 310 -4.76 -19.33 18.98
C THR A 310 -5.28 -19.24 17.54
N GLY A 311 -6.00 -20.27 17.07
CA GLY A 311 -6.81 -20.19 15.85
C GLY A 311 -6.07 -20.35 14.52
N ASP A 312 -6.84 -20.23 13.43
CA ASP A 312 -6.42 -20.33 12.03
C ASP A 312 -5.96 -21.75 11.63
N LEU A 313 -6.94 -22.65 11.64
CA LEU A 313 -6.89 -24.02 11.17
C LEU A 313 -6.95 -24.08 9.64
N VAL A 314 -7.82 -23.27 9.03
CA VAL A 314 -8.19 -23.34 7.61
C VAL A 314 -7.19 -22.61 6.71
N SER A 315 -6.85 -23.17 5.54
CA SER A 315 -6.00 -22.51 4.53
C SER A 315 -6.59 -21.21 3.94
N HIS A 316 -5.75 -20.39 3.31
CA HIS A 316 -6.06 -19.10 2.68
C HIS A 316 -6.75 -19.25 1.31
N ASP A 317 -7.76 -20.11 1.24
CA ASP A 317 -8.63 -20.23 0.07
C ASP A 317 -9.43 -18.93 -0.12
N PRO A 318 -9.65 -18.46 -1.36
CA PRO A 318 -10.64 -17.41 -1.59
C PRO A 318 -12.06 -17.93 -1.25
N ASP A 319 -12.95 -17.02 -0.86
CA ASP A 319 -14.32 -17.33 -0.41
C ASP A 319 -15.10 -18.27 -1.36
N ASN A 320 -14.90 -18.15 -2.67
CA ASN A 320 -15.57 -19.00 -3.66
C ASN A 320 -15.10 -20.46 -3.66
N GLN A 321 -13.99 -20.75 -3.00
CA GLN A 321 -13.40 -22.09 -2.84
C GLN A 321 -13.61 -22.66 -1.43
N LEU A 322 -14.06 -21.84 -0.47
CA LEU A 322 -14.42 -22.25 0.88
C LEU A 322 -15.87 -22.76 0.99
N GLY A 323 -16.19 -23.37 2.14
CA GLY A 323 -17.53 -23.80 2.51
C GLY A 323 -17.54 -24.43 3.90
N ARG A 324 -18.72 -24.60 4.50
CA ARG A 324 -18.88 -25.08 5.89
C ARG A 324 -18.22 -26.44 6.09
N ALA A 325 -18.52 -27.40 5.21
CA ALA A 325 -17.94 -28.75 5.26
C ALA A 325 -16.41 -28.77 5.10
N TYR A 326 -15.81 -27.78 4.43
CA TYR A 326 -14.35 -27.68 4.33
C TYR A 326 -13.75 -27.23 5.67
N ILE A 327 -14.40 -26.28 6.35
CA ILE A 327 -14.00 -25.80 7.67
C ILE A 327 -14.15 -26.92 8.71
N GLU A 328 -15.31 -27.57 8.77
CA GLU A 328 -15.57 -28.70 9.68
C GLU A 328 -14.55 -29.83 9.49
N TYR A 329 -14.14 -30.09 8.24
CA TYR A 329 -13.08 -31.05 7.93
C TYR A 329 -11.74 -30.64 8.56
N THR A 330 -11.32 -29.37 8.40
CA THR A 330 -10.04 -28.88 8.93
C THR A 330 -10.00 -28.83 10.45
N GLU A 331 -11.12 -28.49 11.10
CA GLU A 331 -11.28 -28.53 12.55
C GLU A 331 -11.14 -29.95 13.07
N THR A 332 -11.88 -30.88 12.47
CA THR A 332 -11.87 -32.30 12.87
C THR A 332 -10.46 -32.89 12.76
N ILE A 333 -9.79 -32.72 11.60
CA ILE A 333 -8.49 -33.34 11.37
C ILE A 333 -7.41 -32.76 12.30
N LEU A 334 -7.36 -31.44 12.50
CA LEU A 334 -6.30 -30.84 13.32
C LEU A 334 -6.50 -31.12 14.80
N TYR A 335 -7.73 -31.07 15.31
CA TYR A 335 -7.99 -31.39 16.71
C TYR A 335 -7.72 -32.86 17.05
N ASP A 336 -8.10 -33.79 16.17
CA ASP A 336 -7.74 -35.21 16.30
C ASP A 336 -6.21 -35.39 16.31
N LEU A 337 -5.49 -34.74 15.38
CA LEU A 337 -4.03 -34.80 15.33
C LEU A 337 -3.38 -34.20 16.59
N PHE A 338 -3.90 -33.11 17.13
CA PHE A 338 -3.42 -32.52 18.39
C PHE A 338 -3.60 -33.50 19.54
N ARG A 339 -4.77 -34.14 19.66
CA ARG A 339 -5.02 -35.16 20.68
C ARG A 339 -4.02 -36.32 20.56
N GLN A 340 -3.82 -36.82 19.35
CA GLN A 340 -2.97 -37.98 19.11
C GLN A 340 -1.48 -37.70 19.37
N ARG A 341 -1.01 -36.49 19.07
CA ARG A 341 0.44 -36.20 19.02
C ARG A 341 0.96 -35.37 20.19
N LEU A 342 0.15 -34.53 20.83
CA LEU A 342 0.62 -33.63 21.90
C LEU A 342 0.50 -34.22 23.31
N GLY A 343 -0.18 -35.36 23.46
CA GLY A 343 -0.32 -36.10 24.71
C GLY A 343 -1.65 -35.86 25.42
N SER A 344 -1.67 -36.05 26.75
CA SER A 344 -2.90 -36.03 27.55
C SER A 344 -3.30 -34.68 28.14
N GLY A 345 -2.45 -33.65 28.06
CA GLY A 345 -2.78 -32.31 28.52
C GLY A 345 -3.91 -31.68 27.68
N PRO A 346 -4.79 -30.86 28.27
CA PRO A 346 -5.87 -30.21 27.53
C PRO A 346 -5.31 -29.17 26.55
N VAL A 347 -5.97 -29.04 25.39
CA VAL A 347 -5.74 -27.93 24.45
C VAL A 347 -6.83 -26.89 24.71
N TYR A 348 -6.45 -25.62 24.87
CA TYR A 348 -7.38 -24.50 24.97
C TYR A 348 -7.35 -23.68 23.67
N PRO A 349 -8.27 -23.97 22.74
CA PRO A 349 -8.37 -23.27 21.46
C PRO A 349 -9.16 -21.96 21.55
N ALA A 350 -8.70 -20.96 20.80
CA ALA A 350 -9.51 -19.82 20.35
C ALA A 350 -9.71 -19.92 18.84
N LEU A 351 -10.81 -19.38 18.31
CA LEU A 351 -11.02 -19.29 16.86
C LEU A 351 -10.16 -18.17 16.25
N GLY A 352 -9.67 -18.44 15.05
CA GLY A 352 -9.02 -17.44 14.20
C GLY A 352 -9.92 -16.98 13.06
N ASN A 353 -9.47 -15.96 12.33
CA ASN A 353 -10.29 -15.33 11.31
C ASN A 353 -10.44 -16.17 10.03
N HIS A 354 -9.72 -17.28 9.90
CA HIS A 354 -9.93 -18.26 8.83
C HIS A 354 -10.89 -19.38 9.22
N ASP A 355 -11.25 -19.50 10.50
CA ASP A 355 -12.02 -20.63 11.03
C ASP A 355 -13.54 -20.47 10.83
N SER A 356 -13.99 -19.56 9.95
CA SER A 356 -15.40 -19.29 9.66
C SER A 356 -15.69 -19.18 8.16
N TYR A 357 -16.95 -19.42 7.77
CA TYR A 357 -17.41 -19.26 6.39
C TYR A 357 -18.64 -18.34 6.33
N ASN A 358 -18.59 -17.20 5.63
CA ASN A 358 -17.44 -16.61 4.91
C ASN A 358 -16.26 -16.24 5.82
N GLN A 359 -15.06 -16.16 5.25
CA GLN A 359 -13.83 -15.90 6.01
C GLN A 359 -13.95 -14.63 6.87
N ALA A 360 -13.48 -14.69 8.11
CA ALA A 360 -13.40 -13.61 9.10
C ALA A 360 -14.76 -13.01 9.50
N GLN A 361 -15.88 -13.64 9.14
CA GLN A 361 -17.20 -13.08 9.42
C GLN A 361 -17.79 -13.75 10.65
N ASP A 362 -18.20 -12.92 11.61
CA ASP A 362 -19.00 -13.32 12.75
C ASP A 362 -20.04 -12.24 13.03
N ALA A 363 -21.30 -12.63 13.07
CA ALA A 363 -22.42 -11.71 13.25
C ALA A 363 -22.82 -11.63 14.73
N PRO A 364 -23.03 -10.42 15.29
CA PRO A 364 -23.44 -10.30 16.68
C PRO A 364 -24.89 -10.75 16.84
N HIS A 365 -25.20 -11.48 17.93
CA HIS A 365 -26.55 -11.93 18.25
C HIS A 365 -27.56 -10.78 18.42
N SER A 366 -27.08 -9.55 18.63
CA SER A 366 -27.90 -8.33 18.68
C SER A 366 -28.65 -8.03 17.36
N LEU A 367 -28.29 -8.66 16.24
CA LEU A 367 -29.05 -8.59 14.99
C LEU A 367 -30.43 -9.26 15.07
N GLY A 368 -30.59 -10.26 15.92
CA GLY A 368 -31.82 -11.03 16.11
C GLY A 368 -32.25 -11.92 14.93
N GLY A 369 -33.19 -12.82 15.19
CA GLY A 369 -33.73 -13.76 14.21
C GLY A 369 -32.67 -14.73 13.67
N GLU A 370 -32.91 -15.30 12.48
CA GLU A 370 -31.99 -16.29 11.87
C GLU A 370 -30.59 -15.72 11.56
N LEU A 371 -30.47 -14.39 11.41
CA LEU A 371 -29.18 -13.74 11.15
C LEU A 371 -28.27 -13.73 12.39
N ALA A 372 -28.85 -13.75 13.59
CA ALA A 372 -28.09 -13.86 14.84
C ALA A 372 -27.40 -15.22 14.98
N ASP A 373 -28.02 -16.28 14.46
CA ASP A 373 -27.57 -17.66 14.64
C ASP A 373 -26.87 -18.23 13.39
N GLN A 374 -26.60 -17.39 12.38
CA GLN A 374 -26.14 -17.85 11.06
C GLN A 374 -24.74 -18.52 11.09
N PHE A 375 -23.95 -18.23 12.13
CA PHE A 375 -22.63 -18.81 12.38
C PHE A 375 -22.62 -19.88 13.48
N SER A 376 -23.76 -20.16 14.14
CA SER A 376 -23.84 -21.11 15.25
C SER A 376 -23.46 -22.54 14.85
N TRP A 377 -23.62 -22.91 13.56
CA TRP A 377 -23.13 -24.19 13.04
C TRP A 377 -21.66 -24.44 13.37
N ASN A 378 -20.84 -23.38 13.31
CA ASN A 378 -19.42 -23.44 13.58
C ASN A 378 -19.17 -23.58 15.08
N TYR A 379 -19.76 -22.69 15.89
CA TYR A 379 -19.59 -22.69 17.34
C TYR A 379 -20.05 -24.01 17.97
N ASP A 380 -21.16 -24.57 17.48
CA ASP A 380 -21.68 -25.86 17.90
C ASP A 380 -20.72 -27.00 17.55
N HIS A 381 -20.14 -26.98 16.35
CA HIS A 381 -19.21 -27.99 15.88
C HIS A 381 -17.90 -27.97 16.66
N VAL A 382 -17.23 -26.82 16.76
CA VAL A 382 -15.96 -26.74 17.50
C VAL A 382 -16.13 -27.01 18.99
N ALA A 383 -17.21 -26.51 19.62
CA ALA A 383 -17.48 -26.80 21.03
C ALA A 383 -17.72 -28.30 21.27
N ALA A 384 -18.40 -28.99 20.34
CA ALA A 384 -18.60 -30.43 20.39
C ALA A 384 -17.28 -31.21 20.20
N LEU A 385 -16.40 -30.78 19.28
CA LEU A 385 -15.07 -31.38 19.12
C LEU A 385 -14.20 -31.19 20.37
N TRP A 386 -14.20 -29.99 20.96
CA TRP A 386 -13.44 -29.71 22.18
C TRP A 386 -13.96 -30.51 23.39
N GLN A 387 -15.27 -30.78 23.43
CA GLN A 387 -15.88 -31.68 24.41
C GLN A 387 -15.49 -33.13 24.15
N TYR A 388 -15.57 -33.59 22.89
CA TYR A 388 -15.23 -34.95 22.48
C TYR A 388 -13.79 -35.31 22.83
N GLU A 389 -12.87 -34.38 22.65
CA GLU A 389 -11.45 -34.55 23.00
C GLU A 389 -11.15 -34.45 24.52
N ASN A 390 -12.19 -34.20 25.33
CA ASN A 390 -12.12 -34.01 26.79
C ASN A 390 -11.25 -32.83 27.21
N TRP A 391 -11.21 -31.76 26.41
CA TRP A 391 -10.45 -30.56 26.74
C TRP A 391 -11.24 -29.56 27.57
N LEU A 392 -12.55 -29.47 27.34
CA LEU A 392 -13.44 -28.53 28.00
C LEU A 392 -14.48 -29.23 28.88
N PRO A 393 -14.76 -28.71 30.09
CA PRO A 393 -15.90 -29.14 30.88
C PRO A 393 -17.22 -28.68 30.23
N GLU A 394 -18.32 -29.36 30.54
CA GLU A 394 -19.66 -29.07 30.01
C GLU A 394 -20.06 -27.60 30.12
N SER A 395 -19.77 -26.95 31.25
CA SER A 395 -20.06 -25.53 31.44
C SER A 395 -19.31 -24.59 30.48
N ALA A 396 -18.08 -24.94 30.10
CA ALA A 396 -17.30 -24.16 29.13
C ALA A 396 -17.78 -24.42 27.70
N VAL A 397 -18.24 -25.65 27.41
CA VAL A 397 -18.85 -26.02 26.12
C VAL A 397 -20.15 -25.23 25.91
N ASP A 398 -21.00 -25.14 26.92
CA ASP A 398 -22.25 -24.36 26.86
C ASP A 398 -21.96 -22.86 26.68
N SER A 399 -20.93 -22.34 27.38
CA SER A 399 -20.47 -20.96 27.18
C SER A 399 -19.98 -20.72 25.76
N ALA A 400 -19.18 -21.64 25.21
CA ALA A 400 -18.64 -21.53 23.85
C ALA A 400 -19.77 -21.46 22.81
N ARG A 401 -20.79 -22.32 22.90
CA ARG A 401 -21.96 -22.27 22.00
C ARG A 401 -22.72 -20.95 22.09
N ALA A 402 -22.85 -20.38 23.29
CA ALA A 402 -23.62 -19.17 23.53
C ALA A 402 -22.85 -17.85 23.29
N HIS A 403 -21.52 -17.88 23.26
CA HIS A 403 -20.67 -16.68 23.19
C HIS A 403 -19.67 -16.76 22.04
N TYR A 404 -20.12 -17.18 20.86
CA TYR A 404 -19.31 -17.17 19.64
C TYR A 404 -17.97 -17.94 19.77
N SER A 405 -18.01 -19.09 20.42
CA SER A 405 -16.85 -19.92 20.80
C SER A 405 -15.91 -19.32 21.85
N ALA A 406 -16.31 -18.25 22.54
CA ALA A 406 -15.63 -17.74 23.73
C ALA A 406 -16.07 -18.47 25.01
N TYR A 407 -15.12 -18.79 25.88
CA TYR A 407 -15.41 -19.52 27.11
C TYR A 407 -14.37 -19.24 28.21
N MET A 408 -14.68 -19.68 29.43
CA MET A 408 -13.76 -19.67 30.56
C MET A 408 -13.63 -21.08 31.16
N VAL A 409 -12.39 -21.50 31.41
CA VAL A 409 -12.07 -22.71 32.20
C VAL A 409 -11.34 -22.33 33.47
N ARG A 410 -11.98 -22.57 34.62
CA ARG A 410 -11.36 -22.42 35.93
C ARG A 410 -10.67 -23.72 36.35
N ARG A 411 -9.35 -23.69 36.44
CA ARG A 411 -8.54 -24.84 36.86
C ARG A 411 -8.46 -24.92 38.39
N VAL A 412 -8.21 -26.13 38.88
CA VAL A 412 -8.11 -26.43 40.31
C VAL A 412 -6.89 -25.79 40.99
N ASP A 413 -5.89 -25.38 40.22
CA ASP A 413 -4.67 -24.72 40.67
C ASP A 413 -4.85 -23.19 40.83
N GLY A 414 -6.02 -22.64 40.52
CA GLY A 414 -6.32 -21.21 40.65
C GLY A 414 -5.90 -20.36 39.45
N LEU A 415 -5.69 -20.99 38.28
CA LEU A 415 -5.60 -20.35 36.97
C LEU A 415 -6.97 -20.39 36.26
N ARG A 416 -7.40 -19.28 35.67
CA ARG A 416 -8.49 -19.25 34.68
C ARG A 416 -7.92 -19.02 33.29
N ILE A 417 -8.38 -19.81 32.34
CA ILE A 417 -8.15 -19.61 30.91
C ILE A 417 -9.42 -18.99 30.35
N ILE A 418 -9.32 -17.79 29.77
CA ILE A 418 -10.44 -17.10 29.11
C ILE A 418 -10.09 -16.96 27.63
N THR A 419 -10.93 -17.50 26.76
CA THR A 419 -10.81 -17.35 25.30
C THR A 419 -11.78 -16.30 24.79
N LEU A 420 -11.38 -15.60 23.74
CA LEU A 420 -12.16 -14.56 23.07
C LEU A 420 -12.24 -14.88 21.58
N ASN A 421 -13.40 -14.63 20.97
CA ASN A 421 -13.50 -14.54 19.51
C ASN A 421 -13.16 -13.12 19.06
N THR A 422 -11.89 -12.94 18.75
CA THR A 422 -11.32 -11.64 18.37
C THR A 422 -11.75 -11.14 16.99
N ASP A 423 -12.48 -11.93 16.21
CA ASP A 423 -13.09 -11.44 14.96
C ASP A 423 -14.08 -10.31 15.22
N PHE A 424 -14.64 -10.21 16.43
CA PHE A 424 -15.49 -9.09 16.86
C PHE A 424 -14.78 -7.74 17.05
N TRP A 425 -13.45 -7.69 16.86
CA TRP A 425 -12.76 -6.42 16.67
C TRP A 425 -11.94 -6.38 15.38
N TYR A 426 -11.94 -7.43 14.58
CA TYR A 426 -11.15 -7.47 13.35
C TYR A 426 -11.79 -6.63 12.25
N LYS A 427 -10.97 -5.89 11.49
CA LYS A 427 -11.48 -5.01 10.43
C LYS A 427 -12.06 -5.76 9.23
N ALA A 428 -11.64 -7.00 8.98
CA ALA A 428 -12.16 -7.78 7.85
C ALA A 428 -13.55 -8.37 8.14
N ASN A 429 -13.95 -8.45 9.41
CA ASN A 429 -15.32 -8.78 9.77
C ASN A 429 -16.24 -7.58 9.45
N TYR A 430 -17.02 -7.69 8.39
CA TYR A 430 -17.92 -6.62 7.96
C TYR A 430 -19.07 -6.38 8.95
N PHE A 431 -19.46 -7.40 9.73
CA PHE A 431 -20.51 -7.25 10.75
C PHE A 431 -20.11 -6.31 11.89
N ASN A 432 -18.81 -6.11 12.13
CA ASN A 432 -18.34 -5.14 13.12
C ASN A 432 -18.66 -3.69 12.76
N TYR A 433 -19.08 -3.42 11.52
CA TYR A 433 -19.48 -2.09 11.06
C TYR A 433 -20.98 -1.82 11.27
N ILE A 434 -21.61 -2.57 12.16
CA ILE A 434 -22.99 -2.35 12.59
C ILE A 434 -22.95 -1.81 14.02
N ASN A 435 -23.50 -0.62 14.25
CA ASN A 435 -23.54 0.01 15.57
C ASN A 435 -22.15 0.24 16.19
N MET A 436 -21.19 0.75 15.42
CA MET A 436 -19.81 0.99 15.88
C MET A 436 -19.70 2.06 16.99
N THR A 437 -20.80 2.76 17.27
CA THR A 437 -20.89 3.66 18.43
C THR A 437 -20.88 2.93 19.76
N ASP A 438 -21.19 1.64 19.75
CA ASP A 438 -21.01 0.74 20.88
C ASP A 438 -19.67 -0.02 20.73
N PRO A 439 -18.73 0.10 21.68
CA PRO A 439 -17.45 -0.60 21.62
C PRO A 439 -17.54 -2.12 21.86
N ASP A 440 -18.70 -2.66 22.26
CA ASP A 440 -18.88 -4.09 22.58
C ASP A 440 -20.21 -4.66 22.06
N THR A 441 -20.45 -4.55 20.75
CA THR A 441 -21.70 -4.98 20.09
C THR A 441 -22.02 -6.47 20.24
N SER A 442 -21.00 -7.31 20.46
CA SER A 442 -21.15 -8.75 20.69
C SER A 442 -21.39 -9.10 22.16
N GLY A 443 -21.05 -8.21 23.10
CA GLY A 443 -21.05 -8.49 24.54
C GLY A 443 -19.82 -9.29 25.02
N MET A 444 -18.86 -9.56 24.13
CA MET A 444 -17.67 -10.36 24.46
C MET A 444 -16.76 -9.66 25.48
N LEU A 445 -16.60 -8.33 25.40
CA LEU A 445 -15.75 -7.59 26.33
C LEU A 445 -16.43 -7.44 27.70
N ARG A 446 -17.76 -7.42 27.74
CA ARG A 446 -18.55 -7.54 28.97
C ARG A 446 -18.30 -8.88 29.63
N PHE A 447 -18.44 -9.98 28.88
CA PHE A 447 -18.12 -11.35 29.34
C PHE A 447 -16.70 -11.42 29.93
N LEU A 448 -15.69 -10.92 29.21
CA LEU A 448 -14.31 -10.87 29.70
C LEU A 448 -14.19 -10.08 31.02
N THR A 449 -14.82 -8.91 31.08
CA THR A 449 -14.72 -8.03 32.26
C THR A 449 -15.34 -8.69 33.50
N ASP A 450 -16.47 -9.38 33.34
CA ASP A 450 -17.15 -10.08 34.43
C ASP A 450 -16.33 -11.28 34.93
N GLU A 451 -15.77 -12.08 34.02
CA GLU A 451 -14.89 -13.20 34.38
C GLU A 451 -13.60 -12.73 35.08
N LEU A 452 -13.03 -11.59 34.67
CA LEU A 452 -11.89 -10.97 35.32
C LEU A 452 -12.23 -10.45 36.73
N GLN A 453 -13.44 -9.89 36.91
CA GLN A 453 -13.90 -9.46 38.22
C GLN A 453 -14.12 -10.65 39.16
N ASP A 454 -14.70 -11.74 38.67
CA ASP A 454 -14.87 -12.97 39.44
C ASP A 454 -13.53 -13.62 39.79
N ALA A 455 -12.53 -13.51 38.91
CA ALA A 455 -11.17 -13.94 39.19
C ALA A 455 -10.50 -13.09 40.27
N GLU A 456 -10.67 -11.76 40.22
CA GLU A 456 -10.20 -10.82 41.25
C GLU A 456 -10.77 -11.19 42.62
N ASP A 457 -12.08 -11.43 42.68
CA ASP A 457 -12.80 -11.75 43.92
C ASP A 457 -12.38 -13.11 44.50
N ALA A 458 -12.06 -14.08 43.63
CA ALA A 458 -11.58 -15.39 44.02
C ALA A 458 -10.06 -15.44 44.34
N GLY A 459 -9.30 -14.41 43.97
CA GLY A 459 -7.84 -14.42 44.04
C GLY A 459 -7.18 -15.36 43.02
N ASP A 460 -7.88 -15.68 41.93
CA ASP A 460 -7.37 -16.47 40.82
C ASP A 460 -6.44 -15.61 39.94
N ARG A 461 -5.55 -16.25 39.15
CA ARG A 461 -4.83 -15.56 38.05
C ARG A 461 -5.47 -15.92 36.72
N VAL A 462 -5.30 -15.07 35.72
CA VAL A 462 -5.97 -15.21 34.42
C VAL A 462 -4.98 -15.19 33.27
N TRP A 463 -5.15 -16.11 32.33
CA TRP A 463 -4.58 -16.06 30.99
C TRP A 463 -5.69 -15.78 29.98
N ILE A 464 -5.49 -14.77 29.14
CA ILE A 464 -6.44 -14.37 28.09
C ILE A 464 -5.89 -14.85 26.74
N LEU A 465 -6.73 -15.52 25.95
CA LEU A 465 -6.40 -16.01 24.62
C LEU A 465 -7.34 -15.35 23.59
N GLY A 466 -6.78 -15.00 22.44
CA GLY A 466 -7.52 -14.65 21.23
C GLY A 466 -6.65 -14.92 20.01
N HIS A 467 -7.12 -14.61 18.82
CA HIS A 467 -6.32 -14.77 17.60
C HIS A 467 -5.78 -13.43 17.10
N VAL A 468 -6.68 -12.52 16.67
CA VAL A 468 -6.34 -11.20 16.16
C VAL A 468 -5.87 -10.31 17.32
N LEU A 469 -4.60 -9.93 17.30
CA LEU A 469 -3.99 -9.02 18.26
C LEU A 469 -4.63 -7.61 18.27
N THR A 470 -4.49 -6.92 19.41
CA THR A 470 -5.05 -5.56 19.61
C THR A 470 -4.27 -4.45 18.90
N GLY A 471 -3.18 -4.79 18.19
CA GLY A 471 -2.48 -4.00 17.17
C GLY A 471 -1.93 -2.63 17.60
N TRP A 472 -0.62 -2.40 17.50
CA TRP A 472 -0.02 -1.08 17.72
C TRP A 472 0.08 -0.24 16.43
N ASP A 473 0.15 -0.88 15.27
CA ASP A 473 0.27 -0.24 13.94
C ASP A 473 -1.09 0.20 13.37
N GLY A 474 -2.18 -0.21 14.02
CA GLY A 474 -3.55 0.11 13.65
C GLY A 474 -4.03 -0.55 12.36
N THR A 475 -3.38 -1.62 11.88
CA THR A 475 -3.72 -2.27 10.60
C THR A 475 -4.82 -3.31 10.76
N ASN A 476 -4.78 -4.16 11.79
CA ASN A 476 -5.73 -5.28 11.96
C ASN A 476 -7.03 -4.93 12.71
N PRO A 477 -7.00 -4.36 13.93
CA PRO A 477 -8.22 -4.23 14.71
C PRO A 477 -8.90 -2.87 14.59
N LEU A 478 -10.17 -2.84 14.96
CA LEU A 478 -10.98 -1.65 15.13
C LEU A 478 -10.63 -0.91 16.42
N ARG A 479 -10.65 0.43 16.35
CA ARG A 479 -10.19 1.31 17.43
C ARG A 479 -11.08 1.26 18.68
N ASN A 480 -12.41 1.24 18.52
CA ASN A 480 -13.32 1.36 19.67
C ASN A 480 -13.27 0.11 20.57
N PRO A 481 -13.41 -1.14 20.05
CA PRO A 481 -13.34 -2.34 20.90
C PRO A 481 -11.96 -2.53 21.54
N THR A 482 -10.88 -2.29 20.79
CA THR A 482 -9.52 -2.44 21.34
C THR A 482 -9.16 -1.38 22.36
N ASN A 483 -9.69 -0.15 22.23
CA ASN A 483 -9.58 0.86 23.27
C ASN A 483 -10.26 0.41 24.57
N LEU A 484 -11.47 -0.17 24.49
CA LEU A 484 -12.15 -0.72 25.66
C LEU A 484 -11.37 -1.91 26.28
N PHE A 485 -10.91 -2.84 25.45
CA PHE A 485 -10.04 -3.93 25.90
C PHE A 485 -8.80 -3.41 26.62
N TYR A 486 -8.17 -2.35 26.12
CA TYR A 486 -7.02 -1.71 26.77
C TYR A 486 -7.34 -1.24 28.19
N GLN A 487 -8.51 -0.61 28.40
CA GLN A 487 -8.94 -0.16 29.72
C GLN A 487 -9.22 -1.35 30.65
N ILE A 488 -9.78 -2.45 30.12
CA ILE A 488 -10.01 -3.69 30.86
C ILE A 488 -8.66 -4.28 31.31
N VAL A 489 -7.68 -4.35 30.42
CA VAL A 489 -6.33 -4.84 30.74
C VAL A 489 -5.68 -3.97 31.83
N ASP A 490 -5.70 -2.64 31.70
CA ASP A 490 -5.14 -1.75 32.74
C ASP A 490 -5.84 -1.97 34.09
N ARG A 491 -7.18 -2.06 34.11
CA ARG A 491 -7.96 -2.24 35.35
C ARG A 491 -7.55 -3.50 36.12
N PHE A 492 -7.33 -4.62 35.44
CA PHE A 492 -7.09 -5.93 36.08
C PHE A 492 -5.61 -6.34 36.14
N SER A 493 -4.72 -5.51 35.60
CA SER A 493 -3.27 -5.78 35.61
C SER A 493 -2.52 -5.02 36.71
N PRO A 494 -1.44 -5.59 37.27
CA PRO A 494 -0.90 -6.93 37.00
C PRO A 494 -1.45 -8.03 37.95
N HIS A 495 -2.35 -7.69 38.88
CA HIS A 495 -2.70 -8.55 40.01
C HIS A 495 -3.65 -9.71 39.66
N VAL A 496 -4.42 -9.61 38.58
CA VAL A 496 -5.29 -10.69 38.07
C VAL A 496 -4.71 -11.29 36.79
N ILE A 497 -4.53 -10.46 35.76
CA ILE A 497 -4.02 -10.89 34.45
C ILE A 497 -2.55 -11.25 34.59
N ALA A 498 -2.19 -12.50 34.25
CA ALA A 498 -0.81 -12.96 34.25
C ALA A 498 -0.20 -12.88 32.84
N ASN A 499 -0.92 -13.33 31.81
CA ASN A 499 -0.46 -13.29 30.42
C ASN A 499 -1.63 -13.14 29.44
N ILE A 500 -1.34 -12.59 28.26
CA ILE A 500 -2.26 -12.47 27.12
C ILE A 500 -1.60 -13.14 25.91
N PHE A 501 -2.35 -13.85 25.08
CA PHE A 501 -1.84 -14.63 23.94
C PHE A 501 -2.64 -14.38 22.67
N PHE A 502 -1.94 -14.19 21.55
CA PHE A 502 -2.48 -13.96 20.21
C PHE A 502 -1.67 -14.74 19.14
N GLY A 503 -2.16 -14.70 17.90
CA GLY A 503 -1.52 -15.25 16.69
C GLY A 503 -1.62 -14.26 15.53
N HIS A 504 -2.16 -14.71 14.39
CA HIS A 504 -2.64 -13.91 13.26
C HIS A 504 -1.56 -13.26 12.37
N THR A 505 -0.52 -12.68 12.96
CA THR A 505 0.54 -12.02 12.16
C THR A 505 1.52 -13.01 11.56
N HIS A 506 1.44 -14.29 11.97
CA HIS A 506 2.35 -15.39 11.64
C HIS A 506 3.79 -15.23 12.15
N GLU A 507 4.12 -14.03 12.64
CA GLU A 507 5.43 -13.61 13.10
C GLU A 507 5.60 -13.78 14.61
N ASP A 508 6.85 -13.81 15.05
CA ASP A 508 7.20 -13.80 16.46
C ASP A 508 7.22 -12.38 17.02
N GLN A 509 6.22 -12.00 17.82
CA GLN A 509 6.05 -10.64 18.31
C GLN A 509 5.64 -10.57 19.79
N ILE A 510 5.76 -9.37 20.37
CA ILE A 510 5.33 -9.03 21.72
C ILE A 510 4.68 -7.65 21.74
N ASN A 511 3.62 -7.45 22.54
CA ASN A 511 3.10 -6.11 22.86
C ASN A 511 3.21 -5.83 24.36
N ILE A 512 3.34 -4.55 24.71
CA ILE A 512 3.36 -4.06 26.09
C ILE A 512 2.16 -3.13 26.33
N PHE A 513 1.43 -3.38 27.40
CA PHE A 513 0.34 -2.55 27.90
C PHE A 513 0.83 -1.71 29.07
N TYR A 514 0.41 -0.44 29.10
CA TYR A 514 0.82 0.57 30.05
C TYR A 514 -0.37 1.14 30.81
N ALA A 515 -0.18 1.41 32.10
CA ALA A 515 -1.14 2.12 32.92
C ALA A 515 -1.39 3.55 32.40
N ASN A 516 -2.51 4.13 32.82
CA ASN A 516 -2.87 5.53 32.54
C ASN A 516 -2.97 5.80 31.02
N ASN A 517 -3.55 4.86 30.28
CA ASN A 517 -3.77 4.96 28.84
C ASN A 517 -2.49 5.21 28.03
N ALA A 518 -1.37 4.61 28.44
CA ALA A 518 -0.05 4.77 27.83
C ALA A 518 0.49 6.20 27.71
N THR A 519 -0.04 7.17 28.49
CA THR A 519 0.44 8.56 28.43
C THR A 519 1.90 8.72 28.85
N HIS A 520 2.39 7.78 29.67
CA HIS A 520 3.79 7.70 30.11
C HIS A 520 4.28 6.25 30.02
N GLN A 521 4.99 5.92 28.94
CA GLN A 521 5.54 4.58 28.71
C GLN A 521 6.85 4.40 29.47
N THR A 522 6.76 4.09 30.77
CA THR A 522 7.92 3.81 31.63
C THR A 522 7.87 2.39 32.20
N ALA A 523 8.98 1.92 32.77
CA ALA A 523 9.09 0.61 33.40
C ALA A 523 8.04 0.41 34.52
N GLU A 524 7.76 1.46 35.29
CA GLU A 524 6.79 1.45 36.40
C GLU A 524 5.35 1.39 35.91
N ASN A 525 5.07 1.97 34.72
CA ASN A 525 3.75 1.97 34.13
C ASN A 525 3.50 0.76 33.23
N ALA A 526 4.50 -0.07 32.91
CA ALA A 526 4.29 -1.29 32.16
C ALA A 526 3.56 -2.34 33.04
N VAL A 527 2.32 -2.71 32.67
CA VAL A 527 1.43 -3.51 33.54
C VAL A 527 1.09 -4.90 33.01
N ALA A 528 1.12 -5.11 31.70
CA ALA A 528 0.88 -6.42 31.08
C ALA A 528 1.60 -6.52 29.73
N ASN A 529 1.76 -7.74 29.23
CA ASN A 529 2.29 -8.01 27.90
C ASN A 529 1.46 -9.11 27.21
N SER A 530 1.36 -9.02 25.89
CA SER A 530 0.79 -10.10 25.07
C SER A 530 1.87 -10.77 24.24
N TRP A 531 1.84 -12.09 24.18
CA TRP A 531 2.70 -12.91 23.34
C TRP A 531 1.99 -13.28 22.05
N ILE A 532 2.62 -13.01 20.92
CA ILE A 532 2.12 -13.39 19.61
C ILE A 532 2.93 -14.60 19.15
N ALA A 533 2.25 -15.75 18.99
CA ALA A 533 2.92 -16.97 18.55
C ALA A 533 3.26 -16.89 17.05
N PRO A 534 4.42 -17.41 16.65
CA PRO A 534 4.73 -17.59 15.24
C PRO A 534 3.88 -18.73 14.66
N SER A 535 3.63 -18.67 13.36
CA SER A 535 2.84 -19.66 12.64
C SER A 535 3.58 -20.98 12.38
N ILE A 536 2.81 -22.06 12.21
CA ILE A 536 3.29 -23.27 11.53
C ILE A 536 3.31 -23.05 10.02
N THR A 537 2.32 -22.34 9.46
CA THR A 537 2.32 -22.05 8.01
C THR A 537 3.56 -21.26 7.58
N PRO A 538 4.22 -21.64 6.47
CA PRO A 538 5.26 -20.81 5.84
C PRO A 538 4.73 -19.54 5.19
N LEU A 539 3.42 -19.46 4.92
CA LEU A 539 2.81 -18.32 4.26
C LEU A 539 2.88 -17.09 5.20
N THR A 540 3.31 -15.90 4.77
CA THR A 540 4.09 -15.63 3.56
C THR A 540 5.55 -15.40 3.95
N ASN A 541 6.47 -16.07 3.25
CA ASN A 541 7.92 -15.84 3.39
C ASN A 541 8.49 -16.14 4.78
N LEU A 542 7.86 -17.02 5.55
CA LEU A 542 8.29 -17.40 6.89
C LEU A 542 8.74 -18.86 6.95
N ASN A 543 9.60 -19.19 7.91
CA ASN A 543 9.86 -20.58 8.25
C ASN A 543 8.66 -21.17 9.01
N SER A 544 8.52 -22.49 9.08
CA SER A 544 7.56 -23.12 10.00
C SER A 544 8.12 -23.11 11.42
N GLY A 545 7.36 -22.68 12.43
CA GLY A 545 7.86 -22.63 13.82
C GLY A 545 6.80 -22.75 14.90
N PHE A 546 7.25 -22.98 16.14
CA PHE A 546 6.37 -23.09 17.32
C PHE A 546 7.08 -22.60 18.60
N ARG A 547 6.32 -22.37 19.67
CA ARG A 547 6.82 -21.86 20.95
C ARG A 547 6.43 -22.71 22.15
N VAL A 548 7.35 -22.83 23.11
CA VAL A 548 7.08 -23.41 24.44
C VAL A 548 7.50 -22.43 25.54
N TYR A 549 6.65 -22.29 26.54
CA TYR A 549 6.89 -21.49 27.74
C TYR A 549 7.28 -22.36 28.94
N GLU A 550 8.20 -21.87 29.75
CA GLU A 550 8.43 -22.33 31.11
C GLU A 550 7.76 -21.37 32.09
N VAL A 551 6.86 -21.89 32.93
CA VAL A 551 5.92 -21.09 33.73
C VAL A 551 6.03 -21.46 35.21
N ASP A 552 6.00 -20.50 36.13
CA ASP A 552 5.88 -20.82 37.56
C ASP A 552 4.51 -21.43 37.87
N SER A 553 4.50 -22.58 38.54
CA SER A 553 3.27 -23.34 38.79
C SER A 553 2.29 -22.72 39.80
N ALA A 554 2.65 -21.63 40.49
CA ALA A 554 1.76 -20.95 41.45
C ALA A 554 1.40 -19.51 41.03
N THR A 555 2.34 -18.75 40.45
CA THR A 555 2.05 -17.40 39.98
C THR A 555 1.49 -17.38 38.56
N PHE A 556 1.76 -18.42 37.78
CA PHE A 556 1.41 -18.53 36.36
C PHE A 556 2.07 -17.48 35.47
N ASP A 557 3.15 -16.85 35.95
CA ASP A 557 3.94 -15.93 35.14
C ASP A 557 4.95 -16.72 34.28
N ILE A 558 5.19 -16.26 33.05
CA ILE A 558 6.18 -16.87 32.15
C ILE A 558 7.59 -16.53 32.65
N LEU A 559 8.39 -17.55 32.91
CA LEU A 559 9.78 -17.43 33.36
C LEU A 559 10.77 -17.54 32.19
N ASP A 560 10.43 -18.30 31.16
CA ASP A 560 11.22 -18.37 29.93
C ASP A 560 10.38 -18.80 28.73
N ALA A 561 10.87 -18.55 27.52
CA ALA A 561 10.21 -18.90 26.26
C ALA A 561 11.25 -19.38 25.23
N HIS A 562 10.92 -20.50 24.58
CA HIS A 562 11.78 -21.22 23.66
C HIS A 562 11.09 -21.38 22.30
N THR A 563 11.80 -21.08 21.22
CA THR A 563 11.27 -21.14 19.85
C THR A 563 12.08 -22.12 19.01
N TRP A 564 11.39 -22.91 18.18
CA TRP A 564 11.99 -23.79 17.18
C TRP A 564 11.46 -23.46 15.80
N LYS A 565 12.28 -23.72 14.78
CA LYS A 565 11.90 -23.52 13.38
C LYS A 565 12.45 -24.60 12.47
N ALA A 566 11.75 -24.87 11.37
CA ALA A 566 12.21 -25.67 10.25
C ALA A 566 12.48 -24.78 9.04
N ASP A 567 13.65 -24.96 8.42
CA ASP A 567 14.10 -24.14 7.30
C ASP A 567 13.40 -24.53 5.99
N VAL A 568 12.52 -23.66 5.50
CA VAL A 568 11.68 -23.93 4.31
C VAL A 568 12.52 -24.00 3.03
N ASP A 569 13.64 -23.27 2.95
CA ASP A 569 14.56 -23.34 1.81
C ASP A 569 15.21 -24.73 1.66
N SER A 570 15.22 -25.53 2.72
CA SER A 570 15.77 -26.89 2.69
C SER A 570 14.80 -27.93 2.10
N PHE A 571 13.51 -27.62 2.00
CA PHE A 571 12.47 -28.61 1.67
C PHE A 571 12.59 -29.20 0.25
N PRO A 572 12.93 -28.45 -0.82
CA PRO A 572 13.12 -29.03 -2.14
C PRO A 572 14.15 -30.17 -2.19
N ALA A 573 15.21 -30.09 -1.37
CA ALA A 573 16.24 -31.12 -1.32
C ALA A 573 15.70 -32.45 -0.74
N LEU A 574 14.59 -32.42 0.01
CA LEU A 574 13.97 -33.57 0.65
C LEU A 574 13.08 -34.39 -0.30
N ASP A 575 12.78 -33.89 -1.50
CA ASP A 575 11.89 -34.58 -2.45
C ASP A 575 12.57 -35.74 -3.18
N SER A 576 13.90 -35.71 -3.26
CA SER A 576 14.71 -36.76 -3.90
C SER A 576 14.88 -38.02 -3.03
N GLN A 577 14.27 -38.06 -1.84
CA GLN A 577 14.47 -39.14 -0.87
C GLN A 577 13.26 -39.31 0.09
N SER A 578 13.19 -40.47 0.74
CA SER A 578 12.09 -40.84 1.67
C SER A 578 12.56 -41.22 3.08
N ARG A 579 13.84 -41.04 3.39
CA ARG A 579 14.44 -41.37 4.69
C ARG A 579 14.23 -40.26 5.73
N PHE A 580 14.30 -39.01 5.33
CA PHE A 580 14.27 -37.84 6.20
C PHE A 580 13.18 -36.84 5.78
N GLY A 581 12.59 -36.14 6.73
CA GLY A 581 11.69 -35.02 6.55
C GLY A 581 12.32 -33.71 7.05
N PRO A 582 11.52 -32.64 7.22
CA PRO A 582 11.97 -31.38 7.77
C PRO A 582 12.67 -31.55 9.11
N THR A 583 13.73 -30.77 9.31
CA THR A 583 14.45 -30.72 10.58
C THR A 583 14.03 -29.47 11.33
N TYR A 584 13.43 -29.65 12.50
CA TYR A 584 13.16 -28.55 13.44
C TYR A 584 14.38 -28.36 14.33
N SER A 585 15.03 -27.22 14.18
CA SER A 585 16.18 -26.79 14.98
C SER A 585 15.75 -25.75 16.01
N TYR A 586 16.40 -25.77 17.16
CA TYR A 586 16.27 -24.73 18.17
C TYR A 586 16.66 -23.36 17.57
N GLU A 587 15.76 -22.39 17.65
CA GLU A 587 16.00 -21.04 17.12
C GLU A 587 16.64 -20.16 18.20
N TYR A 588 15.94 -19.91 19.31
CA TYR A 588 16.46 -19.08 20.39
C TYR A 588 15.77 -19.31 21.73
N ASN A 589 16.46 -18.92 22.80
CA ASN A 589 15.93 -18.74 24.15
C ASN A 589 15.70 -17.25 24.41
N THR A 590 14.49 -16.87 24.83
CA THR A 590 14.09 -15.46 24.98
C THR A 590 14.89 -14.74 26.06
N ARG A 591 15.04 -15.36 27.23
CA ARG A 591 15.78 -14.78 28.35
C ARG A 591 17.27 -14.60 28.03
N GLU A 592 17.91 -15.61 27.47
CA GLU A 592 19.33 -15.59 27.10
C GLU A 592 19.59 -14.51 26.05
N THR A 593 18.73 -14.43 25.04
CA THR A 593 18.88 -13.51 23.91
C THR A 593 18.73 -12.05 24.33
N TYR A 594 17.69 -11.72 25.10
CA TYR A 594 17.35 -10.32 25.41
C TYR A 594 17.74 -9.87 26.82
N GLY A 595 18.09 -10.80 27.71
CA GLY A 595 18.29 -10.53 29.14
C GLY A 595 19.68 -10.00 29.53
N ALA A 596 20.69 -10.10 28.66
CA ALA A 596 22.08 -9.82 29.02
C ALA A 596 22.33 -8.40 29.56
N SER A 597 21.58 -7.40 29.09
CA SER A 597 21.69 -6.00 29.51
C SER A 597 20.72 -5.63 30.66
N ILE A 598 19.83 -6.53 31.08
CA ILE A 598 18.76 -6.21 32.02
C ILE A 598 19.23 -6.47 33.45
N THR A 599 19.71 -5.41 34.11
CA THR A 599 20.22 -5.50 35.49
C THR A 599 19.11 -5.73 36.52
N GLY A 600 19.42 -6.50 37.56
CA GLY A 600 18.51 -6.79 38.67
C GLY A 600 17.40 -7.79 38.36
N TRP A 601 17.48 -8.51 37.23
CA TRP A 601 16.56 -9.59 36.87
C TRP A 601 17.24 -10.96 37.05
N GLY A 602 16.78 -11.74 38.00
CA GLY A 602 17.26 -13.08 38.30
C GLY A 602 16.80 -14.14 37.30
N PRO A 603 17.40 -15.35 37.34
CA PRO A 603 17.09 -16.45 36.40
C PRO A 603 15.68 -17.04 36.54
N ASN A 604 14.97 -16.70 37.62
CA ASN A 604 13.61 -17.16 37.91
C ASN A 604 12.60 -15.99 38.00
N ASP A 605 13.02 -14.76 37.70
CA ASP A 605 12.11 -13.60 37.71
C ASP A 605 11.28 -13.58 36.43
N PRO A 606 9.99 -13.22 36.45
CA PRO A 606 9.12 -13.37 35.28
C PRO A 606 9.52 -12.46 34.09
N LEU A 607 9.30 -12.92 32.86
CA LEU A 607 9.41 -12.13 31.62
C LEU A 607 8.17 -11.23 31.43
N ASN A 608 7.92 -10.37 32.43
CA ASN A 608 6.73 -9.53 32.49
C ASN A 608 6.89 -8.22 31.69
N ALA A 609 5.84 -7.39 31.70
CA ALA A 609 5.79 -6.10 31.01
C ALA A 609 6.95 -5.16 31.34
N THR A 610 7.35 -5.09 32.62
CA THR A 610 8.49 -4.28 33.06
C THR A 610 9.80 -4.77 32.47
N TRP A 611 10.01 -6.09 32.41
CA TRP A 611 11.18 -6.68 31.76
C TRP A 611 11.21 -6.34 30.27
N TRP A 612 10.09 -6.57 29.57
CA TRP A 612 9.98 -6.25 28.14
C TRP A 612 10.16 -4.77 27.84
N HIS A 613 9.68 -3.86 28.69
CA HIS A 613 9.96 -2.43 28.52
C HIS A 613 11.45 -2.13 28.62
N ARG A 614 12.17 -2.70 29.60
CA ARG A 614 13.62 -2.53 29.69
C ARG A 614 14.37 -3.15 28.50
N VAL A 615 13.84 -4.24 27.93
CA VAL A 615 14.34 -4.79 26.66
C VAL A 615 14.17 -3.77 25.53
N THR A 616 13.03 -3.08 25.44
CA THR A 616 12.84 -2.00 24.44
C THR A 616 13.78 -0.81 24.65
N GLU A 617 14.09 -0.44 25.90
CA GLU A 617 15.11 0.58 26.19
C GLU A 617 16.51 0.11 25.77
N ALA A 618 16.83 -1.17 26.00
CA ALA A 618 18.09 -1.77 25.54
C ALA A 618 18.17 -1.83 24.02
N MET A 619 17.07 -2.09 23.32
CA MET A 619 16.98 -2.02 21.86
C MET A 619 17.21 -0.60 21.35
N TYR A 620 16.64 0.41 22.02
CA TYR A 620 16.86 1.81 21.68
C TYR A 620 18.34 2.21 21.82
N ALA A 621 19.03 1.66 22.83
CA ALA A 621 20.45 1.88 23.05
C ALA A 621 21.36 1.04 22.12
N ASN A 622 20.89 -0.10 21.61
CA ASN A 622 21.67 -1.05 20.82
C ASN A 622 20.90 -1.56 19.59
N SER A 623 21.21 -0.99 18.43
CA SER A 623 20.59 -1.38 17.16
C SER A 623 20.80 -2.85 16.79
N THR A 624 21.85 -3.51 17.28
CA THR A 624 22.08 -4.94 17.03
C THR A 624 20.97 -5.79 17.66
N LEU A 625 20.44 -5.39 18.82
CA LEU A 625 19.34 -6.12 19.47
C LEU A 625 18.04 -6.00 18.67
N VAL A 626 17.83 -4.87 17.98
CA VAL A 626 16.73 -4.70 17.01
C VAL A 626 16.93 -5.62 15.81
N SER A 627 18.14 -5.72 15.26
CA SER A 627 18.43 -6.64 14.16
C SER A 627 18.19 -8.11 14.55
N ILE A 628 18.53 -8.49 15.78
CA ILE A 628 18.24 -9.82 16.34
C ILE A 628 16.73 -10.03 16.45
N PHE A 629 16.00 -9.07 17.03
CA PHE A 629 14.54 -9.13 17.13
C PHE A 629 13.87 -9.28 15.76
N ASN A 630 14.23 -8.46 14.78
CA ASN A 630 13.68 -8.54 13.42
C ASN A 630 14.02 -9.88 12.73
N THR A 631 15.17 -10.48 13.06
CA THR A 631 15.55 -11.81 12.52
C THR A 631 14.62 -12.89 13.08
N PHE A 632 14.38 -12.89 14.40
CA PHE A 632 13.50 -13.87 15.04
C PHE A 632 12.02 -13.62 14.79
N GLN A 633 11.61 -12.35 14.59
CA GLN A 633 10.26 -11.98 14.15
C GLN A 633 9.84 -12.79 12.91
N GLY A 634 10.76 -12.93 11.95
CA GLY A 634 10.56 -13.71 10.74
C GLY A 634 10.92 -15.20 10.83
N LYS A 635 11.09 -15.76 12.04
CA LYS A 635 11.59 -17.13 12.28
C LYS A 635 12.90 -17.44 11.54
N SER A 636 13.79 -16.45 11.50
CA SER A 636 15.07 -16.53 10.79
C SER A 636 14.92 -16.92 9.32
N SER A 637 13.81 -16.57 8.67
CA SER A 637 13.63 -16.76 7.23
C SER A 637 14.53 -15.80 6.46
N GLU A 638 15.19 -16.31 5.42
CA GLU A 638 15.99 -15.49 4.51
C GLU A 638 15.09 -14.59 3.63
N LYS A 639 13.80 -14.93 3.51
CA LYS A 639 12.79 -14.15 2.77
C LYS A 639 12.08 -13.11 3.64
N SER A 640 12.06 -13.29 4.95
CA SER A 640 11.44 -12.35 5.91
C SER A 640 12.38 -11.24 6.35
N ARG A 641 13.70 -11.40 6.13
CA ARG A 641 14.62 -10.27 6.26
C ARG A 641 14.07 -9.20 5.34
N MET A 642 13.62 -8.07 5.91
CA MET A 642 13.53 -6.84 5.14
C MET A 642 14.83 -6.79 4.36
N GLN A 643 14.75 -6.96 3.03
CA GLN A 643 15.88 -6.65 2.18
C GLN A 643 16.28 -5.28 2.65
N ASP A 644 17.45 -5.16 3.26
CA ASP A 644 17.88 -3.90 3.82
C ASP A 644 18.00 -2.99 2.61
N HIS A 645 16.97 -2.19 2.33
CA HIS A 645 16.94 -1.32 1.17
C HIS A 645 18.07 -0.28 1.27
N ARG A 646 18.79 -0.20 2.42
CA ARG A 646 20.09 0.49 2.54
C ARG A 646 21.22 -0.13 1.69
N LEU A 647 21.02 -1.30 1.09
CA LEU A 647 21.97 -1.97 0.19
C LEU A 647 21.80 -1.62 -1.28
N LEU A 648 20.81 -0.82 -1.68
CA LEU A 648 20.88 -0.19 -2.99
C LEU A 648 22.06 0.80 -2.99
N PRO A 649 23.01 0.67 -3.93
CA PRO A 649 24.06 1.66 -4.08
C PRO A 649 23.43 3.07 -4.16
N PRO A 650 24.06 4.11 -3.59
CA PRO A 650 23.53 5.47 -3.65
C PRO A 650 23.14 5.91 -5.07
N GLU A 651 23.80 5.38 -6.09
CA GLU A 651 23.52 5.57 -7.51
C GLU A 651 22.09 5.12 -7.88
N ILE A 652 21.65 3.96 -7.39
CA ILE A 652 20.31 3.43 -7.66
C ILE A 652 19.26 4.22 -6.87
N TRP A 653 19.57 4.62 -5.64
CA TRP A 653 18.69 5.52 -4.88
C TRP A 653 18.50 6.87 -5.57
N LEU A 654 19.57 7.42 -6.15
CA LEU A 654 19.51 8.65 -6.92
C LEU A 654 18.65 8.48 -8.17
N GLU A 655 18.75 7.35 -8.89
CA GLU A 655 17.85 7.05 -10.01
C GLU A 655 16.39 6.96 -9.55
N ILE A 656 16.12 6.24 -8.46
CA ILE A 656 14.76 6.13 -7.90
C ILE A 656 14.22 7.51 -7.51
N PHE A 657 15.02 8.36 -6.87
CA PHE A 657 14.61 9.71 -6.52
C PHE A 657 14.38 10.57 -7.76
N ASP A 658 15.24 10.47 -8.77
CA ASP A 658 15.06 11.20 -10.03
C ASP A 658 13.77 10.77 -10.73
N TRP A 659 13.45 9.48 -10.78
CA TRP A 659 12.17 8.97 -11.32
C TRP A 659 10.96 9.39 -10.49
N ALA A 660 11.02 9.23 -9.16
CA ALA A 660 9.93 9.59 -8.25
C ALA A 660 9.65 11.10 -8.24
N THR A 661 10.65 11.90 -8.60
CA THR A 661 10.57 13.36 -8.61
C THR A 661 10.53 13.94 -10.03
N TYR A 662 10.51 13.07 -11.06
CA TYR A 662 10.49 13.44 -12.47
C TYR A 662 9.27 14.30 -12.79
N ASN A 663 9.51 15.53 -13.25
CA ASN A 663 8.45 16.44 -13.64
C ASN A 663 8.42 16.56 -15.18
N PRO A 664 7.45 15.93 -15.86
CA PRO A 664 7.36 15.97 -17.33
C PRO A 664 7.06 17.38 -17.86
N ASN A 665 6.62 18.29 -17.00
CA ASN A 665 6.37 19.69 -17.34
C ASN A 665 7.64 20.55 -17.36
N ILE A 666 8.78 20.01 -16.91
CA ILE A 666 10.08 20.67 -17.07
C ILE A 666 10.61 20.30 -18.45
N ALA A 667 10.64 21.30 -19.32
CA ALA A 667 11.08 21.13 -20.68
C ALA A 667 12.54 20.66 -20.79
N SER A 668 12.78 19.66 -21.66
CA SER A 668 14.12 19.22 -22.04
C SER A 668 14.91 20.33 -22.74
N ASP A 669 16.24 20.22 -22.67
CA ASP A 669 17.18 21.07 -23.41
C ASP A 669 17.24 20.72 -24.90
N GLU A 670 16.78 19.51 -25.24
CA GLU A 670 16.69 19.03 -26.61
C GLU A 670 15.37 19.44 -27.25
N TYR A 671 15.43 19.73 -28.56
CA TYR A 671 14.23 19.97 -29.34
C TYR A 671 13.34 18.72 -29.32
N THR A 672 12.09 18.89 -28.89
CA THR A 672 11.05 17.85 -28.94
C THR A 672 9.87 18.39 -29.73
N PRO A 673 9.46 17.75 -30.85
CA PRO A 673 8.32 18.19 -31.65
C PRO A 673 7.03 18.28 -30.83
N PHE A 674 6.21 19.28 -31.11
CA PHE A 674 4.87 19.47 -30.53
C PHE A 674 4.85 19.67 -29.00
N GLN A 675 5.93 20.20 -28.44
CA GLN A 675 5.99 20.57 -27.03
C GLN A 675 4.87 21.55 -26.67
N LEU A 676 4.20 21.37 -25.53
CA LEU A 676 3.15 22.28 -25.06
C LEU A 676 3.67 23.71 -24.87
N VAL A 677 2.79 24.68 -25.03
CA VAL A 677 3.12 26.10 -24.80
C VAL A 677 3.33 26.32 -23.29
N PRO A 678 4.44 26.95 -22.86
CA PRO A 678 4.77 27.07 -21.44
C PRO A 678 3.90 28.14 -20.77
N ILE A 679 2.68 27.81 -20.31
CA ILE A 679 1.71 28.79 -19.77
C ILE A 679 1.96 29.14 -18.30
N GLY A 680 2.68 28.29 -17.56
CA GLY A 680 3.06 28.54 -16.16
C GLY A 680 1.95 28.32 -15.11
N ARG A 681 0.90 27.57 -15.47
CA ARG A 681 -0.16 27.13 -14.53
C ARG A 681 0.08 25.76 -13.89
N GLU A 682 1.09 25.02 -14.32
CA GLU A 682 1.33 23.67 -13.83
C GLU A 682 1.73 23.71 -12.36
N ALA A 683 0.92 23.07 -11.51
CA ALA A 683 1.30 22.80 -10.14
C ALA A 683 2.48 21.82 -10.16
N ASP A 684 3.49 22.08 -9.35
CA ASP A 684 4.57 21.13 -9.11
C ASP A 684 4.02 19.97 -8.27
N THR A 685 3.45 18.98 -8.96
CA THR A 685 2.81 17.80 -8.36
C THR A 685 3.79 17.01 -7.48
N ASN A 686 5.09 17.13 -7.75
CA ASN A 686 6.13 16.34 -7.12
C ASN A 686 6.92 17.12 -6.06
N LEU A 687 6.56 18.38 -5.78
CA LEU A 687 7.18 19.15 -4.69
C LEU A 687 6.96 18.47 -3.34
N ARG A 688 5.76 17.92 -3.11
CA ARG A 688 5.43 17.18 -1.89
C ARG A 688 6.30 15.92 -1.77
N VAL A 689 6.47 15.18 -2.88
CA VAL A 689 7.33 13.99 -2.92
C VAL A 689 8.78 14.36 -2.58
N ARG A 690 9.34 15.38 -3.24
CA ARG A 690 10.70 15.88 -2.95
C ARG A 690 10.87 16.30 -1.49
N ALA A 691 9.90 17.03 -0.95
CA ALA A 691 9.94 17.44 0.46
C ALA A 691 9.86 16.24 1.40
N THR A 692 9.00 15.26 1.12
CA THR A 692 8.86 14.03 1.91
C THR A 692 10.13 13.19 1.87
N LEU A 693 10.78 13.04 0.71
CA LEU A 693 12.06 12.32 0.59
C LEU A 693 13.14 12.91 1.51
N CYS A 694 13.21 14.25 1.59
CA CYS A 694 14.16 14.94 2.49
C CYS A 694 13.85 14.78 3.98
N LEU A 695 12.68 14.27 4.36
CA LEU A 695 12.25 14.06 5.75
C LEU A 695 12.43 12.62 6.24
N VAL A 696 12.79 11.67 5.36
CA VAL A 696 12.91 10.24 5.71
C VAL A 696 14.08 9.98 6.67
N CYS A 697 15.30 10.35 6.27
CA CYS A 697 16.49 10.20 7.10
C CYS A 697 17.60 11.18 6.67
N ARG A 698 18.74 11.15 7.38
CA ARG A 698 19.89 12.05 7.11
C ARG A 698 20.53 11.83 5.73
N ASP A 699 20.65 10.57 5.30
CA ASP A 699 21.29 10.23 4.03
C ASP A 699 20.39 10.61 2.85
N TRP A 700 19.09 10.27 2.93
CA TRP A 700 18.09 10.66 1.94
C TRP A 700 17.95 12.17 1.83
N ARG A 701 18.03 12.88 2.96
CA ARG A 701 18.09 14.34 2.95
C ARG A 701 19.29 14.83 2.14
N THR A 702 20.46 14.25 2.33
CA THR A 702 21.68 14.63 1.58
C THR A 702 21.51 14.37 0.08
N TRP A 703 20.95 13.23 -0.30
CA TRP A 703 20.78 12.86 -1.71
C TRP A 703 19.64 13.61 -2.41
N ALA A 704 18.49 13.80 -1.75
CA ALA A 704 17.29 14.41 -2.33
C ALA A 704 17.30 15.95 -2.29
N THR A 705 18.17 16.58 -1.48
CA THR A 705 18.23 18.04 -1.36
C THR A 705 18.54 18.74 -2.68
N GLN A 706 19.39 18.14 -3.52
CA GLN A 706 19.67 18.68 -4.85
C GLN A 706 18.42 18.69 -5.74
N SER A 707 17.58 17.65 -5.66
CA SER A 707 16.31 17.58 -6.42
C SER A 707 15.27 18.58 -5.87
N LEU A 708 15.23 18.76 -4.54
CA LEU A 708 14.31 19.71 -3.89
C LEU A 708 14.52 21.16 -4.36
N TYR A 709 15.77 21.63 -4.43
CA TYR A 709 16.08 23.02 -4.80
C TYR A 709 16.35 23.24 -6.30
N ARG A 710 16.32 22.18 -7.12
CA ARG A 710 16.60 22.25 -8.57
C ARG A 710 15.64 23.21 -9.30
N ASP A 711 14.37 23.23 -8.91
CA ASP A 711 13.29 24.04 -9.52
C ASP A 711 12.56 24.83 -8.43
N ILE A 712 12.57 26.16 -8.53
CA ILE A 712 11.97 27.05 -7.53
C ILE A 712 11.01 28.06 -8.14
N GLN A 713 10.04 28.49 -7.34
CA GLN A 713 9.09 29.52 -7.72
C GLN A 713 9.09 30.67 -6.71
N ILE A 714 9.29 31.89 -7.19
CA ILE A 714 9.33 33.09 -6.34
C ILE A 714 7.91 33.65 -6.19
N LYS A 715 7.21 33.22 -5.12
CA LYS A 715 5.84 33.62 -4.75
C LYS A 715 5.84 34.61 -3.56
N TYR A 716 4.79 34.59 -2.73
CA TYR A 716 4.51 35.57 -1.68
C TYR A 716 5.55 35.63 -0.53
N ASP A 717 6.26 34.55 -0.20
CA ASP A 717 7.33 34.53 0.83
C ASP A 717 8.75 34.50 0.22
N ALA A 718 9.10 35.56 -0.52
CA ALA A 718 10.44 35.71 -1.07
C ALA A 718 11.52 35.86 0.03
N ASN A 719 11.16 36.29 1.24
CA ASN A 719 12.10 36.46 2.34
C ASN A 719 12.55 35.12 2.93
N GLY A 720 11.61 34.20 3.18
CA GLY A 720 11.90 32.84 3.62
C GLY A 720 12.75 32.08 2.61
N LEU A 721 12.39 32.20 1.32
CA LEU A 721 13.15 31.58 0.23
C LEU A 721 14.58 32.12 0.13
N HIS A 722 14.77 33.44 0.16
CA HIS A 722 16.10 34.05 0.16
C HIS A 722 16.96 33.58 1.33
N LYS A 723 16.40 33.55 2.55
CA LYS A 723 17.11 33.07 3.75
C LYS A 723 17.52 31.61 3.62
N THR A 724 16.68 30.78 3.02
CA THR A 724 16.97 29.37 2.78
C THR A 724 18.08 29.22 1.74
N LEU A 725 17.96 29.86 0.57
CA LEU A 725 18.96 29.74 -0.51
C LEU A 725 20.33 30.31 -0.16
N SER A 726 20.39 31.25 0.80
CA SER A 726 21.63 31.79 1.34
C SER A 726 22.36 30.83 2.29
N ARG A 727 21.68 29.78 2.79
CA ARG A 727 22.28 28.73 3.64
C ARG A 727 22.97 27.69 2.77
N GLY A 728 23.95 26.99 3.37
CA GLY A 728 24.63 25.87 2.74
C GLY A 728 24.48 24.57 3.51
N GLU A 729 24.82 23.46 2.84
CA GLU A 729 25.01 22.17 3.51
C GLU A 729 26.30 22.15 4.33
N SER A 730 26.42 21.17 5.22
CA SER A 730 27.66 20.88 5.97
C SER A 730 28.89 20.65 5.06
N ALA A 731 28.69 20.42 3.76
CA ALA A 731 29.72 20.21 2.73
C ALA A 731 30.10 21.49 1.92
N GLY A 732 29.56 22.66 2.25
CA GLY A 732 30.08 23.96 1.78
C GLY A 732 29.45 24.57 0.51
N LYS A 733 28.49 23.92 -0.16
CA LYS A 733 27.71 24.54 -1.25
C LYS A 733 26.46 25.22 -0.72
N ARG A 734 26.10 26.40 -1.26
CA ARG A 734 24.83 27.08 -0.93
C ARG A 734 23.69 26.42 -1.69
N TYR A 735 22.50 26.37 -1.10
CA TYR A 735 21.33 25.84 -1.79
C TYR A 735 20.99 26.66 -3.06
N GLY A 736 21.31 27.95 -3.08
CA GLY A 736 21.21 28.78 -4.29
C GLY A 736 22.02 28.25 -5.47
N ASP A 737 23.18 27.63 -5.24
CA ASP A 737 24.03 27.09 -6.29
C ASP A 737 23.47 25.79 -6.91
N MET A 738 22.44 25.17 -6.29
CA MET A 738 21.74 23.98 -6.80
C MET A 738 20.57 24.32 -7.73
N VAL A 739 20.13 25.58 -7.74
CA VAL A 739 18.97 26.04 -8.52
C VAL A 739 19.31 26.03 -10.01
N ARG A 740 18.50 25.31 -10.79
CA ARG A 740 18.61 25.22 -12.26
C ARG A 740 17.45 25.91 -12.97
N ARG A 741 16.26 25.96 -12.38
CA ARG A 741 15.10 26.63 -12.95
C ARG A 741 14.44 27.57 -11.95
N VAL A 742 14.07 28.76 -12.42
CA VAL A 742 13.33 29.76 -11.64
C VAL A 742 12.08 30.18 -12.40
N VAL A 743 10.93 30.04 -11.75
CA VAL A 743 9.66 30.64 -12.18
C VAL A 743 9.51 31.99 -11.48
N LEU A 744 9.39 33.06 -12.26
CA LEU A 744 9.44 34.46 -11.81
C LEU A 744 8.17 35.24 -12.23
N PRO A 745 7.05 35.12 -11.50
CA PRO A 745 5.82 35.85 -11.81
C PRO A 745 5.96 37.38 -11.72
N TYR A 746 5.18 38.14 -12.48
CA TYR A 746 5.24 39.61 -12.51
C TYR A 746 4.94 40.29 -11.17
N HIS A 747 4.06 39.72 -10.34
CA HIS A 747 3.80 40.24 -9.00
C HIS A 747 5.03 40.21 -8.08
N SER A 748 6.01 39.33 -8.34
CA SER A 748 7.24 39.20 -7.55
C SER A 748 8.32 40.22 -7.93
N THR A 749 8.12 40.97 -9.01
CA THR A 749 9.08 41.95 -9.54
C THR A 749 8.49 43.34 -9.69
N VAL A 750 7.41 43.65 -8.94
CA VAL A 750 6.82 44.98 -8.86
C VAL A 750 7.75 45.92 -8.09
N PRO A 751 8.38 46.92 -8.73
CA PRO A 751 9.33 47.81 -8.08
C PRO A 751 8.67 48.69 -7.02
N ARG A 752 9.34 48.91 -5.89
CA ARG A 752 8.89 49.81 -4.82
C ARG A 752 9.95 50.88 -4.56
N PRO A 753 9.55 52.09 -4.13
CA PRO A 753 10.51 53.12 -3.75
C PRO A 753 11.45 52.60 -2.64
N TYR A 754 12.75 52.84 -2.81
CA TYR A 754 13.79 52.61 -1.79
C TYR A 754 13.91 51.16 -1.25
N THR A 755 13.28 50.17 -1.89
CA THR A 755 13.33 48.77 -1.45
C THR A 755 13.88 47.88 -2.56
N PRO A 756 15.03 47.21 -2.36
CA PRO A 756 15.53 46.23 -3.31
C PRO A 756 14.54 45.10 -3.56
N LEU A 757 14.44 44.66 -4.81
CA LEU A 757 13.59 43.53 -5.17
C LEU A 757 14.22 42.23 -4.67
N LYS A 758 13.61 41.62 -3.66
CA LYS A 758 14.06 40.34 -3.08
C LYS A 758 14.18 39.23 -4.14
N SER A 759 13.34 39.27 -5.17
CA SER A 759 13.40 38.38 -6.34
C SER A 759 14.72 38.50 -7.12
N ILE A 760 15.27 39.71 -7.25
CA ILE A 760 16.57 39.94 -7.90
C ILE A 760 17.71 39.45 -7.02
N GLU A 761 17.63 39.68 -5.71
CA GLU A 761 18.60 39.13 -4.75
C GLU A 761 18.63 37.58 -4.81
N ILE A 762 17.46 36.94 -4.87
CA ILE A 762 17.36 35.48 -5.04
C ILE A 762 18.02 35.02 -6.33
N LEU A 763 17.75 35.68 -7.46
CA LEU A 763 18.41 35.35 -8.74
C LEU A 763 19.93 35.51 -8.66
N GLY A 764 20.42 36.49 -7.90
CA GLY A 764 21.85 36.68 -7.64
C GLY A 764 22.51 35.55 -6.84
N LEU A 765 21.73 34.76 -6.09
CA LEU A 765 22.20 33.55 -5.41
C LEU A 765 22.26 32.33 -6.34
N CYS A 766 21.54 32.36 -7.47
CA CYS A 766 21.40 31.24 -8.40
C CYS A 766 22.50 31.24 -9.47
N SER A 767 23.75 30.99 -9.07
CA SER A 767 24.92 30.99 -9.96
C SER A 767 24.83 29.99 -11.13
N SER A 768 24.06 28.91 -10.93
CA SER A 768 23.87 27.80 -11.86
C SER A 768 22.54 27.83 -12.63
N LEU A 769 21.86 28.99 -12.62
CA LEU A 769 20.55 29.17 -13.25
C LEU A 769 20.61 28.90 -14.76
N HIS A 770 19.87 27.89 -15.20
CA HIS A 770 19.82 27.42 -16.57
C HIS A 770 18.55 27.87 -17.30
N THR A 771 17.40 27.78 -16.63
CA THR A 771 16.09 28.15 -17.18
C THR A 771 15.43 29.27 -16.36
N LEU A 772 15.00 30.34 -17.02
CA LEU A 772 14.19 31.40 -16.44
C LEU A 772 12.82 31.42 -17.13
N HIS A 773 11.76 31.24 -16.35
CA HIS A 773 10.39 31.22 -16.83
C HIS A 773 9.60 32.39 -16.25
N ARG A 774 9.19 33.33 -17.11
CA ARG A 774 8.19 34.37 -16.83
C ARG A 774 6.81 33.87 -17.29
N PRO A 775 5.92 33.47 -16.37
CA PRO A 775 4.62 32.90 -16.72
C PRO A 775 3.63 33.96 -17.21
N LEU A 776 2.57 33.53 -17.89
CA LEU A 776 1.47 34.40 -18.29
C LEU A 776 0.75 34.96 -17.06
N ASP A 777 0.62 36.30 -16.99
CA ASP A 777 -0.12 36.95 -15.91
C ASP A 777 -1.62 37.01 -16.22
N TYR A 778 -2.44 36.55 -15.27
CA TYR A 778 -3.90 36.55 -15.33
C TYR A 778 -4.52 37.61 -14.40
N SER A 779 -3.70 38.38 -13.68
CA SER A 779 -4.20 39.41 -12.78
C SER A 779 -4.84 40.55 -13.58
N ALA A 780 -6.08 40.92 -13.22
CA ALA A 780 -6.91 41.88 -13.97
C ALA A 780 -6.45 43.35 -13.79
N GLY A 781 -5.21 43.67 -14.19
CA GLY A 781 -4.69 45.04 -14.25
C GLY A 781 -4.32 45.69 -12.91
N ASN A 782 -4.19 44.92 -11.83
CA ASN A 782 -3.92 45.45 -10.47
C ASN A 782 -2.43 45.67 -10.15
N LEU A 783 -1.50 45.31 -11.04
CA LEU A 783 -0.06 45.52 -10.81
C LEU A 783 0.38 46.90 -11.35
N ARG A 784 1.00 47.72 -10.49
CA ARG A 784 1.53 49.05 -10.86
C ARG A 784 3.06 49.04 -10.89
N PHE A 785 3.64 49.32 -12.05
CA PHE A 785 5.09 49.33 -12.29
C PHE A 785 5.62 50.76 -12.37
N ASP A 786 5.40 51.54 -11.30
CA ASP A 786 5.62 53.00 -11.28
C ASP A 786 7.09 53.41 -11.08
N HIS A 787 8.00 52.46 -10.83
CA HIS A 787 9.42 52.72 -10.57
C HIS A 787 10.33 51.83 -11.42
N GLU A 788 11.59 52.23 -11.61
CA GLU A 788 12.59 51.44 -12.34
C GLU A 788 12.95 50.15 -11.59
N ALA A 789 12.95 49.02 -12.31
CA ALA A 789 13.42 47.74 -11.82
C ALA A 789 14.93 47.62 -12.04
N ALA A 790 15.64 47.00 -11.10
CA ALA A 790 17.06 46.76 -11.25
C ALA A 790 17.35 45.71 -12.34
N GLY A 791 18.48 45.86 -13.02
CA GLY A 791 19.01 44.88 -13.97
C GLY A 791 19.75 43.74 -13.27
N ILE A 792 19.95 42.63 -14.00
CA ILE A 792 20.73 41.49 -13.54
C ILE A 792 21.48 40.85 -14.71
N SER A 793 22.67 40.33 -14.45
CA SER A 793 23.44 39.51 -15.39
C SER A 793 23.19 38.03 -15.11
N LEU A 794 22.85 37.27 -16.14
CA LEU A 794 22.50 35.85 -16.06
C LEU A 794 23.39 35.03 -17.01
N PRO A 795 24.71 34.93 -16.73
CA PRO A 795 25.68 34.34 -17.65
C PRO A 795 25.47 32.84 -17.88
N SER A 796 24.87 32.12 -16.93
CA SER A 796 24.60 30.68 -17.01
C SER A 796 23.29 30.34 -17.73
N LEU A 797 22.47 31.34 -18.06
CA LEU A 797 21.12 31.13 -18.61
C LEU A 797 21.20 30.63 -20.06
N GLN A 798 20.58 29.48 -20.32
CA GLN A 798 20.50 28.90 -21.67
C GLN A 798 19.07 28.82 -22.20
N ARG A 799 18.05 28.82 -21.33
CA ARG A 799 16.63 28.77 -21.72
C ARG A 799 15.84 29.91 -21.10
N LEU A 800 15.16 30.68 -21.94
CA LEU A 800 14.29 31.78 -21.52
C LEU A 800 12.88 31.57 -22.06
N GLU A 801 11.91 31.49 -21.15
CA GLU A 801 10.48 31.42 -21.48
C GLU A 801 9.80 32.70 -21.02
N TRP A 802 9.37 33.53 -21.97
CA TRP A 802 8.94 34.90 -21.69
C TRP A 802 7.53 35.21 -22.17
N TRP A 803 6.57 35.26 -21.25
CA TRP A 803 5.29 35.93 -21.49
C TRP A 803 5.43 37.42 -21.25
N HIS A 804 5.16 38.23 -22.28
CA HIS A 804 5.34 39.67 -22.21
C HIS A 804 4.19 40.38 -21.49
N HIS A 805 4.53 41.34 -20.61
CA HIS A 805 3.60 42.22 -19.93
C HIS A 805 3.91 43.70 -20.19
N ASN A 806 3.01 44.39 -20.87
CA ASN A 806 3.21 45.76 -21.37
C ASN A 806 3.54 46.80 -20.28
N GLU A 807 2.83 46.77 -19.15
CA GLU A 807 3.10 47.72 -18.06
C GLU A 807 4.42 47.42 -17.35
N ALA A 808 4.80 46.15 -17.21
CA ALA A 808 6.04 45.75 -16.55
C ALA A 808 7.27 46.14 -17.38
N GLU A 809 7.21 46.02 -18.70
CA GLU A 809 8.29 46.43 -19.62
C GLU A 809 8.72 47.89 -19.39
N ARG A 810 7.78 48.77 -19.00
CA ARG A 810 8.07 50.20 -18.72
C ARG A 810 9.03 50.41 -17.57
N SER A 811 9.11 49.47 -16.63
CA SER A 811 10.03 49.56 -15.49
C SER A 811 11.47 49.19 -15.83
N GLY A 812 11.77 48.66 -17.01
CA GLY A 812 13.15 48.29 -17.38
C GLY A 812 13.70 47.09 -16.56
N GLY A 813 15.03 46.94 -16.53
CA GLY A 813 15.71 45.91 -15.72
C GLY A 813 15.21 44.48 -15.95
N ILE A 814 15.02 43.71 -14.87
CA ILE A 814 14.51 42.33 -14.91
C ILE A 814 13.10 42.18 -15.51
N ASN A 815 12.36 43.28 -15.69
CA ASN A 815 11.03 43.29 -16.29
C ASN A 815 11.05 43.61 -17.80
N SER A 816 12.19 44.03 -18.36
CA SER A 816 12.34 44.30 -19.79
C SER A 816 12.98 43.11 -20.52
N LEU A 817 12.31 42.63 -21.56
CA LEU A 817 12.85 41.54 -22.39
C LEU A 817 14.22 41.90 -22.97
N SER A 818 14.36 43.13 -23.49
CA SER A 818 15.61 43.58 -24.11
C SER A 818 16.78 43.63 -23.12
N ALA A 819 16.50 44.00 -21.86
CA ALA A 819 17.52 44.07 -20.81
C ALA A 819 17.95 42.67 -20.36
N VAL A 820 17.01 41.73 -20.23
CA VAL A 820 17.29 40.34 -19.85
C VAL A 820 18.09 39.61 -20.94
N LEU A 821 17.74 39.80 -22.22
CA LEU A 821 18.47 39.20 -23.34
C LEU A 821 19.94 39.67 -23.40
N ARG A 822 20.21 40.95 -23.13
CA ARG A 822 21.60 41.47 -23.03
C ARG A 822 22.38 40.86 -21.87
N GLY A 823 21.70 40.50 -20.79
CA GLY A 823 22.29 39.84 -19.63
C GLY A 823 22.53 38.33 -19.81
N ALA A 824 22.11 37.72 -20.92
CA ALA A 824 22.10 36.28 -21.13
C ALA A 824 22.84 35.87 -22.43
N PRO A 825 24.18 35.97 -22.49
CA PRO A 825 24.95 35.73 -23.72
C PRO A 825 24.96 34.26 -24.19
N ASN A 826 24.67 33.31 -23.29
CA ASN A 826 24.71 31.87 -23.55
C ASN A 826 23.33 31.27 -23.87
N LEU A 827 22.35 32.12 -24.22
CA LEU A 827 21.00 31.69 -24.51
C LEU A 827 20.94 30.80 -25.77
N ARG A 828 20.36 29.60 -25.62
CA ARG A 828 20.18 28.58 -26.67
C ARG A 828 18.72 28.39 -27.09
N TYR A 829 17.79 28.58 -26.16
CA TYR A 829 16.35 28.50 -26.37
C TYR A 829 15.64 29.77 -25.93
N LEU A 830 14.77 30.31 -26.78
CA LEU A 830 13.96 31.48 -26.47
C LEU A 830 12.50 31.26 -26.88
N PHE A 831 11.59 31.34 -25.90
CA PHE A 831 10.15 31.44 -26.13
C PHE A 831 9.66 32.85 -25.83
N ILE A 832 8.84 33.42 -26.72
CA ILE A 832 8.17 34.72 -26.51
C ILE A 832 6.67 34.57 -26.75
N GLY A 833 5.86 34.91 -25.74
CA GLY A 833 4.40 34.87 -25.81
C GLY A 833 3.73 36.20 -25.42
N GLY A 834 2.55 36.49 -25.96
CA GLY A 834 1.69 37.60 -25.54
C GLY A 834 1.52 38.74 -26.56
N VAL A 835 0.94 39.85 -26.11
CA VAL A 835 0.64 41.05 -26.93
C VAL A 835 1.52 42.22 -26.48
N MET A 836 2.44 42.65 -27.35
CA MET A 836 3.23 43.88 -27.14
C MET A 836 2.46 45.12 -27.60
N GLY A 837 2.26 46.08 -26.71
CA GLY A 837 1.56 47.34 -26.94
C GLY A 837 2.41 48.41 -27.62
N THR A 838 1.77 49.50 -28.04
CA THR A 838 2.39 50.62 -28.80
C THR A 838 3.30 51.52 -27.97
N GLY A 839 3.34 51.33 -26.65
CA GLY A 839 4.17 52.13 -25.74
C GLY A 839 5.60 51.63 -25.68
N TYR A 840 6.56 52.46 -26.11
CA TYR A 840 8.00 52.41 -25.78
C TYR A 840 8.94 51.46 -26.54
N THR A 841 8.49 50.68 -27.53
CA THR A 841 9.38 49.94 -28.46
C THR A 841 10.30 50.84 -29.31
N GLY A 842 10.21 52.17 -29.17
CA GLY A 842 11.04 53.16 -29.87
C GLY A 842 12.23 53.75 -29.09
N ARG A 843 12.47 53.42 -27.81
CA ARG A 843 13.54 54.10 -27.02
C ARG A 843 14.91 53.43 -26.97
N TYR A 844 15.04 52.16 -27.33
CA TYR A 844 16.36 51.50 -27.34
C TYR A 844 16.92 51.50 -28.76
N SER A 845 18.08 52.14 -28.93
CA SER A 845 18.79 52.30 -30.20
C SER A 845 19.70 51.10 -30.55
N ASP A 846 19.82 50.12 -29.65
CA ASP A 846 20.90 49.14 -29.68
C ASP A 846 20.48 47.79 -30.25
N LEU A 847 21.41 47.15 -30.98
CA LEU A 847 21.25 45.84 -31.62
C LEU A 847 21.29 44.70 -30.59
N ILE A 848 20.47 43.65 -30.77
CA ILE A 848 20.49 42.43 -29.94
C ILE A 848 21.26 41.35 -30.70
N LEU A 849 22.35 40.86 -30.09
CA LEU A 849 23.15 39.75 -30.62
C LEU A 849 22.99 38.54 -29.69
N LEU A 850 22.45 37.44 -30.22
CA LEU A 850 22.31 36.17 -29.50
C LEU A 850 23.09 35.10 -30.27
N PRO A 851 24.41 34.98 -30.01
CA PRO A 851 25.29 34.18 -30.86
C PRO A 851 25.02 32.67 -30.75
N ASN A 852 24.45 32.21 -29.64
CA ASN A 852 24.26 30.79 -29.35
C ASN A 852 22.79 30.32 -29.48
N LEU A 853 21.88 31.20 -29.91
CA LEU A 853 20.45 30.87 -29.95
C LEU A 853 20.17 29.90 -31.11
N CYS A 854 19.79 28.66 -30.77
CA CYS A 854 19.51 27.61 -31.75
C CYS A 854 18.01 27.40 -31.99
N ILE A 855 17.19 27.57 -30.94
CA ILE A 855 15.74 27.33 -30.99
C ILE A 855 15.00 28.61 -30.63
N PHE A 856 14.14 29.05 -31.54
CA PHE A 856 13.31 30.22 -31.34
C PHE A 856 11.82 29.90 -31.50
N ARG A 857 11.04 30.12 -30.45
CA ARG A 857 9.61 29.81 -30.38
C ARG A 857 8.77 31.06 -30.18
N LEU A 858 7.74 31.23 -31.01
CA LEU A 858 6.92 32.44 -31.06
C LEU A 858 5.43 32.12 -30.85
N HIS A 859 4.84 32.78 -29.86
CA HIS A 859 3.41 32.80 -29.57
C HIS A 859 2.91 34.27 -29.49
N ILE A 860 3.14 35.03 -30.55
CA ILE A 860 2.94 36.48 -30.56
C ILE A 860 1.82 36.90 -31.53
N ARG A 861 1.06 37.94 -31.12
CA ARG A 861 0.01 38.57 -31.95
C ARG A 861 0.36 40.02 -32.35
N SER A 862 1.62 40.44 -32.22
CA SER A 862 2.06 41.82 -32.46
C SER A 862 3.06 41.92 -33.61
N GLY A 863 2.70 42.61 -34.70
CA GLY A 863 3.59 42.82 -35.85
C GLY A 863 4.78 43.76 -35.58
N LEU A 864 4.70 44.60 -34.55
CA LEU A 864 5.80 45.52 -34.17
C LEU A 864 7.01 44.77 -33.62
N LEU A 865 6.80 43.80 -32.74
CA LEU A 865 7.87 42.96 -32.20
C LEU A 865 8.53 42.16 -33.31
N LEU A 866 7.73 41.60 -34.22
CA LEU A 866 8.24 40.87 -35.36
C LEU A 866 9.19 41.73 -36.21
N ARG A 867 8.76 42.95 -36.55
CA ARG A 867 9.61 43.92 -37.24
C ARG A 867 10.91 44.23 -36.49
N GLN A 868 10.88 44.32 -35.16
CA GLN A 868 12.09 44.54 -34.36
C GLN A 868 13.04 43.34 -34.41
N ILE A 869 12.51 42.12 -34.32
CA ILE A 869 13.32 40.89 -34.45
C ILE A 869 14.02 40.90 -35.81
N ILE A 870 13.27 41.11 -36.90
CA ILE A 870 13.81 41.09 -38.27
C ILE A 870 14.87 42.18 -38.49
N THR A 871 14.61 43.41 -38.00
CA THR A 871 15.47 44.56 -38.30
C THR A 871 16.61 44.79 -37.31
N ARG A 872 16.55 44.26 -36.09
CA ARG A 872 17.48 44.61 -35.00
C ARG A 872 18.14 43.43 -34.30
N TRP A 873 17.73 42.20 -34.59
CA TRP A 873 18.31 41.00 -33.96
C TRP A 873 19.23 40.28 -34.94
N THR A 874 20.36 39.80 -34.42
CA THR A 874 21.31 38.96 -35.15
C THR A 874 21.39 37.61 -34.46
N LEU A 875 20.95 36.55 -35.16
CA LEU A 875 20.76 35.19 -34.63
C LEU A 875 21.57 34.17 -35.47
N PRO A 876 22.91 34.20 -35.44
CA PRO A 876 23.74 33.47 -36.40
C PRO A 876 23.68 31.93 -36.27
N SER A 877 23.25 31.40 -35.12
CA SER A 877 23.17 29.95 -34.86
C SER A 877 21.74 29.40 -34.86
N LEU A 878 20.76 30.19 -35.28
CA LEU A 878 19.36 29.78 -35.27
C LEU A 878 19.10 28.74 -36.37
N THR A 879 18.71 27.54 -35.96
CA THR A 879 18.41 26.41 -36.84
C THR A 879 16.97 25.91 -36.70
N HIS A 880 16.30 26.17 -35.58
CA HIS A 880 14.94 25.72 -35.31
C HIS A 880 14.00 26.90 -35.07
N LEU A 881 12.90 26.97 -35.82
CA LEU A 881 11.85 27.96 -35.62
C LEU A 881 10.51 27.28 -35.33
N ILE A 882 9.88 27.64 -34.21
CA ILE A 882 8.57 27.12 -33.80
C ILE A 882 7.57 28.28 -33.77
N LEU A 883 6.48 28.15 -34.52
CA LEU A 883 5.44 29.16 -34.64
C LEU A 883 4.13 28.63 -34.04
N ASP A 884 3.87 28.93 -32.77
CA ASP A 884 2.64 28.50 -32.10
C ASP A 884 1.39 29.21 -32.66
N THR A 885 1.57 30.44 -33.14
CA THR A 885 0.51 31.27 -33.74
C THR A 885 1.07 32.05 -34.93
N PRO A 886 0.30 32.25 -36.01
CA PRO A 886 0.78 33.02 -37.15
C PRO A 886 0.89 34.50 -36.79
N PRO A 887 1.95 35.20 -37.23
CA PRO A 887 2.12 36.62 -36.98
C PRO A 887 1.04 37.47 -37.67
N VAL A 888 1.03 38.77 -37.37
CA VAL A 888 0.04 39.74 -37.87
C VAL A 888 0.58 40.51 -39.07
N ARG A 889 -0.19 40.57 -40.18
CA ARG A 889 0.10 41.22 -41.48
C ARG A 889 1.39 40.72 -42.16
N ASP A 890 1.27 39.80 -43.12
CA ASP A 890 2.26 39.31 -44.13
C ASP A 890 3.72 39.03 -43.68
N GLY A 891 4.11 39.30 -42.43
CA GLY A 891 5.50 39.27 -41.95
C GLY A 891 6.09 37.88 -41.76
N LEU A 892 5.39 36.82 -42.17
CA LEU A 892 6.02 35.50 -42.33
C LEU A 892 7.05 35.53 -43.45
N GLU A 893 6.76 36.23 -44.55
CA GLU A 893 7.70 36.37 -45.67
C GLU A 893 9.01 37.02 -45.21
N ASP A 894 8.93 38.08 -44.42
CA ASP A 894 10.10 38.75 -43.86
C ASP A 894 10.96 37.84 -42.95
N ILE A 895 10.34 36.87 -42.25
CA ILE A 895 11.08 35.87 -41.45
C ILE A 895 11.86 34.95 -42.36
N TRP A 896 11.24 34.48 -43.43
CA TRP A 896 11.85 33.55 -44.37
C TRP A 896 12.99 34.24 -45.15
N GLU A 897 12.80 35.48 -45.60
CA GLU A 897 13.87 36.26 -46.23
C GLU A 897 15.07 36.47 -45.30
N LYS A 898 14.81 36.71 -44.01
CA LYS A 898 15.85 37.05 -43.04
C LYS A 898 16.60 35.82 -42.51
N PHE A 899 15.89 34.75 -42.19
CA PHE A 899 16.42 33.59 -41.46
C PHE A 899 16.27 32.26 -42.21
N GLY A 900 15.50 32.19 -43.30
CA GLY A 900 15.16 30.93 -43.95
C GLY A 900 16.37 30.11 -44.44
N SER A 901 17.45 30.78 -44.87
CA SER A 901 18.67 30.10 -45.35
C SER A 901 19.42 29.32 -44.28
N GLN A 902 19.19 29.57 -42.99
CA GLN A 902 19.86 28.89 -41.86
C GLN A 902 18.93 27.93 -41.10
N LEU A 903 17.63 27.88 -41.41
CA LEU A 903 16.69 27.00 -40.74
C LEU A 903 16.78 25.56 -41.26
N GLU A 904 16.93 24.62 -40.33
CA GLU A 904 16.91 23.18 -40.57
C GLU A 904 15.58 22.54 -40.13
N VAL A 905 14.90 23.12 -39.13
CA VAL A 905 13.63 22.62 -38.59
C VAL A 905 12.62 23.74 -38.42
N VAL A 906 11.40 23.54 -38.93
CA VAL A 906 10.27 24.46 -38.73
C VAL A 906 9.06 23.71 -38.19
N GLU A 907 8.43 24.28 -37.17
CA GLU A 907 7.21 23.73 -36.57
C GLU A 907 6.05 24.73 -36.55
N PHE A 908 4.87 24.31 -37.01
CA PHE A 908 3.63 25.08 -36.97
C PHE A 908 2.68 24.55 -35.89
N GLY A 909 2.21 25.45 -35.04
CA GLY A 909 1.33 25.14 -33.91
C GLY A 909 -0.14 24.96 -34.27
N ARG A 910 -0.95 24.66 -33.25
CA ARG A 910 -2.40 24.37 -33.35
C ARG A 910 -3.30 25.61 -33.45
N HIS A 911 -2.97 26.55 -34.33
CA HIS A 911 -3.74 27.79 -34.49
C HIS A 911 -4.50 27.82 -35.81
N VAL A 912 -5.82 28.00 -35.78
CA VAL A 912 -6.67 27.84 -36.99
C VAL A 912 -6.35 28.77 -38.16
N ARG A 913 -5.70 29.92 -37.90
CA ARG A 913 -5.24 30.79 -39.00
C ARG A 913 -4.26 30.08 -39.95
N PHE A 914 -3.49 29.09 -39.48
CA PHE A 914 -2.64 28.26 -40.34
C PHE A 914 -3.45 27.34 -41.28
N TYR A 915 -4.73 27.09 -40.98
CA TYR A 915 -5.65 26.36 -41.85
C TYR A 915 -6.37 27.30 -42.82
N MET A 916 -6.59 28.55 -42.40
CA MET A 916 -7.23 29.57 -43.24
C MET A 916 -6.32 30.10 -44.35
N ASN A 917 -5.00 30.03 -44.14
CA ASN A 917 -3.98 30.53 -45.05
C ASN A 917 -2.99 29.42 -45.43
N ASP A 918 -2.41 29.49 -46.63
CA ASP A 918 -1.31 28.61 -47.03
C ASP A 918 0.02 29.14 -46.50
N ASP A 919 0.34 28.79 -45.25
CA ASP A 919 1.58 29.18 -44.59
C ASP A 919 2.73 28.16 -44.83
N LEU A 920 2.42 26.97 -45.39
CA LEU A 920 3.41 25.93 -45.67
C LEU A 920 4.17 26.20 -46.97
N SER A 921 3.50 26.65 -48.04
CA SER A 921 4.17 26.96 -49.32
C SER A 921 5.24 28.05 -49.20
N PRO A 922 5.00 29.21 -48.55
CA PRO A 922 6.03 30.22 -48.34
C PRO A 922 7.21 29.72 -47.50
N CYS A 923 6.96 28.87 -46.50
CA CYS A 923 8.01 28.28 -45.67
C CYS A 923 8.93 27.36 -46.49
N LEU A 924 8.35 26.47 -47.29
CA LEU A 924 9.10 25.56 -48.14
C LEU A 924 9.94 26.31 -49.17
N ASN A 925 9.40 27.35 -49.79
CA ASN A 925 10.14 28.15 -50.77
C ASN A 925 11.26 29.00 -50.13
N GLY A 926 11.02 29.51 -48.92
CA GLY A 926 11.95 30.39 -48.22
C GLY A 926 13.06 29.69 -47.43
N CYS A 927 12.96 28.38 -47.19
CA CYS A 927 13.88 27.63 -46.32
C CYS A 927 14.60 26.49 -47.06
N PRO A 928 15.59 26.77 -47.92
CA PRO A 928 16.20 25.75 -48.79
C PRO A 928 16.96 24.62 -48.06
N ASN A 929 17.37 24.86 -46.81
CA ASN A 929 18.11 23.90 -45.98
C ASN A 929 17.22 23.10 -45.02
N LEU A 930 15.89 23.23 -45.14
CA LEU A 930 14.92 22.57 -44.26
C LEU A 930 15.03 21.04 -44.37
N ARG A 931 15.29 20.38 -43.24
CA ARG A 931 15.42 18.92 -43.12
C ARG A 931 14.19 18.28 -42.50
N GLU A 932 13.54 18.99 -41.59
CA GLU A 932 12.36 18.53 -40.85
C GLU A 932 11.27 19.61 -40.80
N LEU A 933 10.03 19.23 -41.09
CA LEU A 933 8.86 20.10 -41.03
C LEU A 933 7.77 19.45 -40.19
N ASN A 934 7.36 20.12 -39.11
CA ASN A 934 6.39 19.59 -38.14
C ASN A 934 5.13 20.45 -38.11
N PHE A 935 3.94 19.86 -38.20
CA PHE A 935 2.70 20.62 -38.11
C PHE A 935 1.49 19.79 -37.64
N TYR A 936 0.50 20.49 -37.11
CA TYR A 936 -0.80 19.91 -36.77
C TYR A 936 -1.66 19.78 -38.03
N LEU A 937 -1.79 18.57 -38.58
CA LEU A 937 -2.43 18.32 -39.88
C LEU A 937 -3.82 18.96 -40.00
N LEU A 938 -4.64 18.88 -38.95
CA LEU A 938 -6.01 19.42 -38.94
C LEU A 938 -6.08 20.93 -38.68
N PHE A 939 -4.94 21.60 -38.50
CA PHE A 939 -4.82 23.04 -38.25
C PHE A 939 -3.99 23.76 -39.31
N THR A 940 -3.44 23.06 -40.31
CA THR A 940 -2.75 23.64 -41.46
C THR A 940 -3.47 23.33 -42.76
N SER A 941 -3.38 24.22 -43.76
CA SER A 941 -3.80 23.88 -45.13
C SER A 941 -2.66 23.20 -45.88
N ALA A 942 -2.98 22.27 -46.79
CA ALA A 942 -1.98 21.64 -47.64
C ALA A 942 -1.34 22.68 -48.59
N PRO A 943 -0.01 22.60 -48.86
CA PRO A 943 0.68 23.58 -49.68
C PRO A 943 0.23 23.51 -51.14
N ARG A 944 0.00 24.67 -51.77
CA ARG A 944 -0.58 24.79 -53.14
C ARG A 944 0.44 24.98 -54.25
N THR A 945 1.58 25.60 -53.94
CA THR A 945 2.68 25.86 -54.89
C THR A 945 3.98 25.37 -54.29
N ILE A 946 4.62 24.39 -54.94
CA ILE A 946 5.80 23.71 -54.40
C ILE A 946 6.85 23.64 -55.51
N GLU A 947 7.93 24.40 -55.35
CA GLU A 947 9.16 24.13 -56.08
C GLU A 947 9.82 22.87 -55.51
N VAL A 948 10.59 22.13 -56.31
CA VAL A 948 11.22 20.88 -55.85
C VAL A 948 12.15 21.16 -54.67
N HIS A 949 11.82 20.63 -53.49
CA HIS A 949 12.56 20.86 -52.25
C HIS A 949 13.52 19.71 -51.97
N GLN A 950 14.81 19.94 -52.23
CA GLN A 950 15.84 18.88 -52.27
C GLN A 950 16.24 18.31 -50.90
N ASN A 951 16.04 19.04 -49.81
CA ASN A 951 16.64 18.70 -48.51
C ASN A 951 15.65 18.16 -47.45
N LEU A 952 14.34 18.21 -47.71
CA LEU A 952 13.33 17.82 -46.72
C LEU A 952 13.31 16.30 -46.60
N SER A 953 13.74 15.79 -45.45
CA SER A 953 13.96 14.35 -45.22
C SER A 953 12.94 13.73 -44.25
N ALA A 954 12.38 14.55 -43.36
CA ALA A 954 11.43 14.14 -42.34
C ALA A 954 10.24 15.11 -42.23
N VAL A 955 9.04 14.58 -41.95
CA VAL A 955 7.85 15.37 -41.63
C VAL A 955 7.15 14.78 -40.40
N GLY A 956 6.86 15.61 -39.41
CA GLY A 956 6.04 15.24 -38.26
C GLY A 956 4.61 15.74 -38.41
N LEU A 957 3.64 14.85 -38.24
CA LEU A 957 2.22 15.16 -38.34
C LEU A 957 1.52 14.91 -37.01
N HIS A 958 0.86 15.92 -36.45
CA HIS A 958 0.08 15.76 -35.23
C HIS A 958 -1.43 15.71 -35.52
N ALA A 959 -2.11 14.64 -35.07
CA ALA A 959 -3.55 14.41 -35.28
C ALA A 959 -4.45 15.05 -34.21
N HIS A 960 -4.10 16.24 -33.70
CA HIS A 960 -4.97 16.91 -32.73
C HIS A 960 -6.27 17.31 -33.43
N MET A 961 -7.42 16.98 -32.84
CA MET A 961 -8.73 17.29 -33.41
C MET A 961 -8.95 18.80 -33.48
N ASN A 962 -9.51 19.25 -34.61
CA ASN A 962 -9.94 20.62 -34.81
C ASN A 962 -11.47 20.64 -34.81
N ASP A 963 -12.06 21.16 -33.73
CA ASP A 963 -13.52 21.15 -33.51
C ASP A 963 -14.31 21.95 -34.56
N MET A 964 -13.63 22.76 -35.39
CA MET A 964 -14.27 23.49 -36.49
C MET A 964 -14.48 22.64 -37.76
N LEU A 965 -13.82 21.49 -37.87
CA LEU A 965 -14.07 20.53 -38.95
C LEU A 965 -15.28 19.66 -38.58
N SER A 966 -16.46 20.12 -38.98
CA SER A 966 -17.76 19.59 -38.52
C SER A 966 -18.27 18.34 -39.25
N THR A 967 -17.67 17.97 -40.40
CA THR A 967 -18.10 16.80 -41.19
C THR A 967 -16.94 15.85 -41.46
N GLY A 968 -17.22 14.54 -41.42
CA GLY A 968 -16.21 13.50 -41.70
C GLY A 968 -15.55 13.66 -43.08
N ASP A 969 -16.29 14.13 -44.08
CA ASP A 969 -15.74 14.35 -45.43
C ASP A 969 -14.77 15.53 -45.50
N SER A 970 -15.01 16.62 -44.76
CA SER A 970 -14.09 17.76 -44.71
C SER A 970 -12.75 17.40 -44.06
N LEU A 971 -12.79 16.55 -43.01
CA LEU A 971 -11.60 16.03 -42.34
C LEU A 971 -10.81 15.08 -43.25
N TRP A 972 -11.48 14.15 -43.92
CA TRP A 972 -10.82 13.21 -44.82
C TRP A 972 -10.24 13.89 -46.06
N GLY A 973 -10.95 14.87 -46.65
CA GLY A 973 -10.44 15.64 -47.78
C GLY A 973 -9.13 16.37 -47.43
N LEU A 974 -9.01 16.91 -46.21
CA LEU A 974 -7.78 17.56 -45.76
C LEU A 974 -6.63 16.55 -45.55
N ILE A 975 -6.91 15.38 -44.97
CA ILE A 975 -5.92 14.30 -44.79
C ILE A 975 -5.41 13.82 -46.15
N GLU A 976 -6.32 13.48 -47.06
CA GLU A 976 -6.00 13.00 -48.41
C GLU A 976 -5.15 14.02 -49.16
N THR A 977 -5.50 15.31 -49.12
CA THR A 977 -4.75 16.38 -49.80
C THR A 977 -3.32 16.52 -49.26
N HIS A 978 -3.12 16.49 -47.94
CA HIS A 978 -1.77 16.56 -47.36
C HIS A 978 -0.92 15.36 -47.76
N PHE A 979 -1.49 14.14 -47.70
CA PHE A 979 -0.75 12.94 -48.07
C PHE A 979 -0.45 12.87 -49.57
N ASP A 980 -1.33 13.39 -50.44
CA ASP A 980 -1.05 13.50 -51.88
C ASP A 980 0.15 14.40 -52.15
N VAL A 981 0.21 15.55 -51.48
CA VAL A 981 1.34 16.48 -51.57
C VAL A 981 2.62 15.87 -51.00
N LEU A 982 2.56 15.27 -49.80
CA LEU A 982 3.71 14.59 -49.21
C LEU A 982 4.15 13.39 -50.06
N CYS A 983 3.23 12.81 -50.84
CA CYS A 983 3.50 11.70 -51.75
C CYS A 983 3.99 12.14 -53.15
N SER A 984 4.10 13.44 -53.42
CA SER A 984 4.45 13.98 -54.73
C SER A 984 5.95 13.83 -55.08
N THR A 985 6.35 14.09 -56.32
CA THR A 985 7.76 14.06 -56.76
C THR A 985 8.58 15.26 -56.27
N GLU A 986 7.91 16.26 -55.71
CA GLU A 986 8.44 17.56 -55.33
C GLU A 986 9.29 17.48 -54.05
N PHE A 987 9.23 16.36 -53.32
CA PHE A 987 10.06 16.05 -52.14
C PHE A 987 10.92 14.80 -52.35
N PRO A 988 11.98 14.87 -53.19
CA PRO A 988 12.77 13.69 -53.56
C PRO A 988 13.58 13.08 -52.39
N ALA A 989 13.91 13.88 -51.37
CA ALA A 989 14.64 13.42 -50.18
C ALA A 989 13.75 12.93 -49.03
N LEU A 990 12.42 13.11 -49.11
CA LEU A 990 11.52 12.75 -48.03
C LEU A 990 11.44 11.22 -47.89
N ARG A 991 11.79 10.71 -46.71
CA ARG A 991 11.76 9.28 -46.40
C ARG A 991 10.95 8.96 -45.15
N ARG A 992 10.90 9.88 -44.18
CA ARG A 992 10.28 9.64 -42.87
C ARG A 992 9.07 10.53 -42.63
N ILE A 993 7.94 9.93 -42.28
CA ILE A 993 6.76 10.65 -41.80
C ILE A 993 6.42 10.12 -40.40
N THR A 994 6.56 10.94 -39.37
CA THR A 994 6.33 10.55 -37.98
C THR A 994 4.98 11.06 -37.51
N LEU A 995 4.18 10.19 -36.90
CA LEU A 995 2.80 10.46 -36.50
C LEU A 995 2.69 10.71 -34.99
N TYR A 996 2.41 11.96 -34.60
CA TYR A 996 2.29 12.39 -33.22
C TYR A 996 0.83 12.53 -32.77
N GLY A 997 0.53 12.18 -31.51
CA GLY A 997 -0.84 12.17 -30.98
C GLY A 997 -1.64 10.91 -31.35
N THR A 998 -2.97 10.98 -31.22
CA THR A 998 -3.84 9.79 -31.37
C THR A 998 -4.23 9.55 -32.83
N TRP A 999 -3.51 8.65 -33.51
CA TRP A 999 -3.76 8.28 -34.91
C TRP A 999 -4.61 7.02 -35.10
N ARG A 1000 -4.90 6.26 -34.04
CA ARG A 1000 -5.54 4.93 -34.10
C ARG A 1000 -6.85 4.89 -34.90
N SER A 1001 -7.70 5.91 -34.74
CA SER A 1001 -8.98 6.02 -35.45
C SER A 1001 -8.82 6.33 -36.93
N ILE A 1002 -7.79 7.09 -37.31
CA ILE A 1002 -7.49 7.48 -38.69
C ILE A 1002 -6.85 6.29 -39.43
N LEU A 1003 -5.85 5.66 -38.82
CA LEU A 1003 -5.12 4.52 -39.41
C LEU A 1003 -6.02 3.28 -39.60
N GLY A 1004 -6.97 3.04 -38.70
CA GLY A 1004 -7.92 1.92 -38.80
C GLY A 1004 -9.07 2.14 -39.79
N HIS A 1005 -9.17 3.31 -40.42
CA HIS A 1005 -10.29 3.66 -41.28
C HIS A 1005 -10.05 3.28 -42.75
N ARG A 1006 -11.06 2.75 -43.43
CA ARG A 1006 -10.95 2.23 -44.81
C ARG A 1006 -10.42 3.25 -45.84
N ARG A 1007 -10.66 4.55 -45.62
CA ARG A 1007 -10.15 5.64 -46.48
C ARG A 1007 -8.63 5.85 -46.37
N PHE A 1008 -7.96 5.28 -45.37
CA PHE A 1008 -6.51 5.39 -45.24
C PHE A 1008 -5.74 4.36 -46.10
N ASN A 1009 -6.37 3.23 -46.47
CA ASN A 1009 -5.73 2.17 -47.27
C ASN A 1009 -5.12 2.69 -48.60
N PRO A 1010 -5.80 3.55 -49.39
CA PRO A 1010 -5.20 4.12 -50.61
C PRO A 1010 -4.00 5.03 -50.32
N ILE A 1011 -4.01 5.76 -49.21
CA ILE A 1011 -2.90 6.62 -48.76
C ILE A 1011 -1.69 5.75 -48.41
N GLN A 1012 -1.90 4.66 -47.69
CA GLN A 1012 -0.85 3.71 -47.33
C GLN A 1012 -0.18 3.11 -48.58
N ASN A 1013 -0.95 2.76 -49.61
CA ASN A 1013 -0.42 2.28 -50.88
C ASN A 1013 0.42 3.35 -51.61
N LYS A 1014 -0.03 4.62 -51.62
CA LYS A 1014 0.73 5.75 -52.21
C LYS A 1014 2.05 5.99 -51.48
N LEU A 1015 2.06 5.92 -50.15
CA LEU A 1015 3.27 6.03 -49.33
C LEU A 1015 4.29 4.94 -49.68
N TRP A 1016 3.83 3.68 -49.80
CA TRP A 1016 4.69 2.56 -50.17
C TRP A 1016 5.28 2.70 -51.58
N GLN A 1017 4.44 3.02 -52.58
CA GLN A 1017 4.87 3.21 -53.97
C GLN A 1017 5.91 4.31 -54.13
N SER A 1018 5.92 5.26 -53.21
CA SER A 1018 6.77 6.43 -53.27
C SER A 1018 7.95 6.40 -52.30
N GLY A 1019 8.18 5.25 -51.65
CA GLY A 1019 9.37 4.99 -50.84
C GLY A 1019 9.40 5.70 -49.48
N ARG A 1020 8.22 6.01 -48.92
CA ARG A 1020 8.06 6.76 -47.65
C ARG A 1020 7.63 5.84 -46.53
N THR A 1021 8.24 6.00 -45.36
CA THR A 1021 7.95 5.19 -44.17
C THR A 1021 7.19 5.99 -43.13
N LEU A 1022 6.11 5.41 -42.63
CA LEU A 1022 5.32 5.92 -41.53
C LEU A 1022 5.89 5.42 -40.19
N MET A 1023 6.10 6.31 -39.22
CA MET A 1023 6.66 5.95 -37.91
C MET A 1023 5.79 6.47 -36.77
N LEU A 1024 5.76 5.74 -35.65
CA LEU A 1024 5.23 6.22 -34.37
C LEU A 1024 6.40 6.60 -33.44
N PRO A 1025 6.26 7.63 -32.58
CA PRO A 1025 7.34 8.13 -31.73
C PRO A 1025 8.02 7.08 -30.84
N ASP A 1026 7.29 6.02 -30.44
CA ASP A 1026 7.76 5.01 -29.48
C ASP A 1026 7.90 3.58 -30.03
N GLN A 1027 7.79 3.35 -31.35
CA GLN A 1027 7.98 2.02 -31.95
C GLN A 1027 8.68 2.06 -33.31
N THR A 1028 9.60 1.11 -33.54
CA THR A 1028 10.19 0.79 -34.84
C THR A 1028 9.11 0.41 -35.84
N SER A 1029 8.99 1.21 -36.93
CA SER A 1029 8.23 1.00 -38.19
C SER A 1029 6.91 0.20 -38.12
N LEU A 1030 5.79 0.86 -38.42
CA LEU A 1030 4.49 0.23 -38.71
C LEU A 1030 4.41 -0.34 -40.13
#